data_AF-A0A2I1GRZ4-F1
#
_entry.id   AF-A0A2I1GRZ4-F1
#
_cell.length_a   1.000
_cell.length_b   1.000
_cell.length_c   1.000
_cell.angle_alpha   90.00
_cell.angle_beta   90.00
_cell.angle_gamma   90.00
#
_symmetry.space_group_name_H-M   'P 1'
#
loop_
_entity.id
_entity.type
_entity.pdbx_description
1 polymer ?
#
loop_
_entity_poly.entity_id
_entity_poly.type
_entity_poly.pdbx_seq_one_letter_code
_entity_poly.pdbx_strand_id
1 'polypeptide(L)'
;MLSLNCLILGQASEKCFTENIGETYKNDSGVVIKFSKFTVLNFTEKLFRRGEVKDTFQNTGEMNLWKVNNKKVEEEENNLKELTKSDIIEKLGGKEMVAQFPLKRYFDVNQEMDIEGIHIFIVPTSTGPNWNDDSSIYKWIKQFTLNRDRDLLVKTYGKDFKFLQRDDTIDALWNGLTMLNGITARFKNRNVNDKGLHPIPVLAGGPGVGKSRFLDEVERLLIQYANESDDDEIRDAFTNMTVINTTYGNGCPARDMDVIIGAEASLAIRILFEYFKPKHDFSHFQSLCNNYSNISNFTLGTAIRVVYADIIIQKNQEIKSNPLLVLVLGIDELNQLHDNNPKAFKILINTIGEVMCNSPANIYFIPILAGTIEGPLDQYISDSMQSLLPLPLRLLEDDDAIEIGKAMGLVDDQYIRCHPYFRMSIVPIDKEKWNVRLPYIWVEILVQYSEHPGMNYCKSMINYNEQMCWQNFERFNANFWVLQLSLFHLLGHQQIDLKELLKGAKFSCRFPDVKVFIPENLEICKLQHQYPGAGEDNEMDDDDDTDDNNDDDNDYNDDDDNDNDKMDVDNTEGMSYNYEKMDYPYSDFSKNISYTFLNADGAVCDVFGILKITYGSLCIAKQVKLTSVDANEPMIINQALFNKEHTKVTEAMKNVLVDEWVLLFLTNADTQSLSIKMNENSALVSKNEFLAFYGYTYTNRAQFASTNEKIYINSTDEDSLKFLGLNKKERRRICKERKKRYLANYDEIKTRIQISDKRFQKLKRNDRITFN
;
A
#
# COMPACT_ATOMS: atom_id res chain seq x y z
N MET A 1 45.48 31.61 -40.78
CA MET A 1 45.34 30.38 -39.95
C MET A 1 45.32 30.83 -38.51
N LEU A 2 44.33 30.44 -37.74
CA LEU A 2 44.14 30.91 -36.36
C LEU A 2 44.58 29.82 -35.39
N SER A 3 45.45 30.15 -34.44
CA SER A 3 45.98 29.23 -33.43
C SER A 3 45.50 29.67 -32.05
N LEU A 4 44.87 28.77 -31.29
CA LEU A 4 44.26 29.05 -30.00
C LEU A 4 44.76 28.06 -28.94
N ASN A 5 45.61 28.56 -28.05
CA ASN A 5 46.01 27.90 -26.82
C ASN A 5 44.80 27.74 -25.87
N CYS A 6 44.58 26.52 -25.41
CA CYS A 6 43.45 26.08 -24.59
C CYS A 6 43.96 25.37 -23.32
N LEU A 7 43.32 25.63 -22.18
CA LEU A 7 43.61 24.96 -20.90
C LEU A 7 42.31 24.44 -20.27
N ILE A 8 42.33 23.26 -19.63
CA ILE A 8 41.17 22.75 -18.88
C ILE A 8 41.21 23.31 -17.46
N LEU A 9 40.06 23.75 -16.94
CA LEU A 9 39.94 24.28 -15.58
C LEU A 9 40.45 23.26 -14.54
N GLY A 10 41.29 23.71 -13.60
CA GLY A 10 41.91 22.84 -12.58
C GLY A 10 43.26 22.23 -13.01
N GLN A 11 43.81 22.63 -14.16
CA GLN A 11 45.16 22.25 -14.60
C GLN A 11 46.16 23.43 -14.50
N ALA A 12 47.46 23.11 -14.45
CA ALA A 12 48.54 24.10 -14.48
C ALA A 12 48.90 24.50 -15.93
N SER A 13 49.57 25.65 -16.12
CA SER A 13 49.94 26.19 -17.45
C SER A 13 50.69 25.18 -18.34
N GLU A 14 51.52 24.31 -17.75
CA GLU A 14 52.23 23.20 -18.44
C GLU A 14 51.32 22.23 -19.22
N LYS A 15 50.01 22.19 -18.91
CA LYS A 15 49.01 21.34 -19.60
C LYS A 15 48.23 22.08 -20.68
N CYS A 16 48.59 23.32 -20.98
CA CYS A 16 48.01 24.07 -22.08
C CYS A 16 48.37 23.44 -23.44
N PHE A 17 47.40 23.33 -24.34
CA PHE A 17 47.60 22.79 -25.69
C PHE A 17 47.05 23.73 -26.77
N THR A 18 47.73 23.81 -27.91
CA THR A 18 47.31 24.64 -29.04
C THR A 18 46.36 23.87 -29.97
N GLU A 19 45.23 24.49 -30.33
CA GLU A 19 44.44 24.07 -31.48
C GLU A 19 44.53 25.03 -32.68
N ASN A 20 44.64 24.45 -33.86
CA ASN A 20 44.95 25.12 -35.11
C ASN A 20 43.74 25.09 -36.06
N ILE A 21 43.29 26.26 -36.51
CA ILE A 21 42.08 26.41 -37.32
C ILE A 21 42.47 26.99 -38.69
N GLY A 22 42.30 26.17 -39.72
CA GLY A 22 42.48 26.56 -41.12
C GLY A 22 41.29 27.36 -41.68
N GLU A 23 41.40 27.79 -42.94
CA GLU A 23 40.31 28.50 -43.63
C GLU A 23 39.06 27.63 -43.83
N THR A 24 39.24 26.30 -43.87
CA THR A 24 38.18 25.31 -43.94
C THR A 24 38.38 24.21 -42.90
N TYR A 25 37.27 23.63 -42.46
CA TYR A 25 37.18 22.50 -41.55
C TYR A 25 36.27 21.44 -42.16
N LYS A 26 36.65 20.16 -42.07
CA LYS A 26 35.82 19.04 -42.53
C LYS A 26 35.29 18.28 -41.31
N ASN A 27 33.98 18.22 -41.15
CA ASN A 27 33.34 17.47 -40.06
C ASN A 27 33.28 15.96 -40.37
N ASP A 28 32.78 15.14 -39.43
CA ASP A 28 32.75 13.67 -39.59
C ASP A 28 31.76 13.19 -40.65
N SER A 29 30.71 13.98 -40.93
CA SER A 29 29.81 13.78 -42.07
C SER A 29 30.46 14.13 -43.43
N GLY A 30 31.73 14.52 -43.44
CA GLY A 30 32.49 14.89 -44.63
C GLY A 30 32.20 16.30 -45.17
N VAL A 31 31.37 17.09 -44.49
CA VAL A 31 30.97 18.45 -44.91
C VAL A 31 32.10 19.44 -44.66
N VAL A 32 32.43 20.23 -45.69
CA VAL A 32 33.45 21.28 -45.61
C VAL A 32 32.83 22.62 -45.21
N ILE A 33 33.18 23.09 -44.02
CA ILE A 33 32.73 24.33 -43.39
C ILE A 33 33.85 25.38 -43.53
N LYS A 34 33.55 26.54 -44.12
CA LYS A 34 34.48 27.69 -44.15
C LYS A 34 34.52 28.37 -42.78
N PHE A 35 35.66 28.91 -42.35
CA PHE A 35 35.79 29.61 -41.05
C PHE A 35 34.72 30.69 -40.83
N SER A 36 34.33 31.41 -41.89
CA SER A 36 33.27 32.44 -41.83
C SER A 36 31.89 31.93 -41.37
N LYS A 37 31.67 30.60 -41.40
CA LYS A 37 30.50 29.85 -40.90
C LYS A 37 30.85 28.84 -39.79
N PHE A 38 32.11 28.72 -39.37
CA PHE A 38 32.54 27.79 -38.33
C PHE A 38 32.05 28.28 -36.97
N THR A 39 31.28 27.45 -36.26
CA THR A 39 30.64 27.81 -34.99
C THR A 39 31.48 27.42 -33.79
N VAL A 40 31.14 27.97 -32.61
CA VAL A 40 31.72 27.52 -31.34
C VAL A 40 31.45 26.02 -31.14
N LEU A 41 30.25 25.51 -31.47
CA LEU A 41 29.95 24.07 -31.41
C LEU A 41 30.93 23.23 -32.25
N ASN A 42 31.25 23.65 -33.47
CA ASN A 42 32.21 22.93 -34.31
C ASN A 42 33.65 22.98 -33.76
N PHE A 43 33.96 24.02 -32.98
CA PHE A 43 35.21 24.08 -32.23
C PHE A 43 35.20 23.17 -30.99
N THR A 44 34.09 23.11 -30.25
CA THR A 44 33.85 22.14 -29.16
C THR A 44 33.96 20.69 -29.65
N GLU A 45 33.31 20.35 -30.77
CA GLU A 45 33.43 19.05 -31.45
C GLU A 45 34.87 18.71 -31.86
N LYS A 46 35.64 19.73 -32.26
CA LYS A 46 37.04 19.56 -32.63
C LYS A 46 37.94 19.36 -31.40
N LEU A 47 37.77 20.15 -30.34
CA LEU A 47 38.49 19.98 -29.07
C LEU A 47 38.24 18.60 -28.48
N PHE A 48 37.00 18.11 -28.52
CA PHE A 48 36.60 16.78 -28.07
C PHE A 48 37.25 15.62 -28.85
N ARG A 49 38.05 15.89 -29.90
CA ARG A 49 38.85 14.86 -30.59
C ARG A 49 40.24 14.66 -29.99
N ARG A 50 40.72 15.59 -29.17
CA ARG A 50 41.99 15.47 -28.43
C ARG A 50 41.84 14.42 -27.33
N GLY A 51 42.84 13.56 -27.16
CA GLY A 51 42.87 12.54 -26.10
C GLY A 51 42.68 13.19 -24.73
N GLU A 52 43.50 14.17 -24.40
CA GLU A 52 43.45 14.96 -23.14
C GLU A 52 42.06 15.51 -22.79
N VAL A 53 41.25 15.86 -23.79
CA VAL A 53 39.87 16.34 -23.60
C VAL A 53 38.90 15.17 -23.44
N LYS A 54 39.01 14.09 -24.23
CA LYS A 54 38.21 12.86 -24.07
C LYS A 54 38.46 12.12 -22.76
N ASP A 55 39.68 12.18 -22.26
CA ASP A 55 40.07 11.58 -20.98
C ASP A 55 39.47 12.34 -19.78
N THR A 56 38.99 13.57 -20.01
CA THR A 56 38.41 14.46 -19.00
C THR A 56 36.88 14.61 -19.11
N PHE A 57 36.31 14.53 -20.33
CA PHE A 57 34.89 14.75 -20.62
C PHE A 57 34.30 13.57 -21.41
N GLN A 58 33.09 13.12 -21.07
CA GLN A 58 32.42 11.99 -21.75
C GLN A 58 31.72 12.41 -23.05
N ASN A 59 31.29 13.67 -23.16
CA ASN A 59 30.64 14.23 -24.35
C ASN A 59 30.82 15.76 -24.44
N THR A 60 30.45 16.34 -25.59
CA THR A 60 30.58 17.79 -25.85
C THR A 60 29.66 18.68 -25.03
N GLY A 61 28.62 18.13 -24.38
CA GLY A 61 27.72 18.86 -23.47
C GLY A 61 28.27 19.05 -22.06
N GLU A 62 29.37 18.37 -21.71
CA GLU A 62 30.00 18.46 -20.38
C GLU A 62 31.04 19.59 -20.25
N MET A 63 31.29 20.34 -21.33
CA MET A 63 32.27 21.43 -21.36
C MET A 63 31.74 22.72 -22.00
N ASN A 64 31.87 23.83 -21.27
CA ASN A 64 31.67 25.18 -21.79
C ASN A 64 33.03 25.82 -22.11
N LEU A 65 33.11 26.52 -23.23
CA LEU A 65 34.31 27.25 -23.63
C LEU A 65 34.21 28.71 -23.17
N TRP A 66 35.27 29.22 -22.54
CA TRP A 66 35.34 30.57 -22.02
C TRP A 66 36.53 31.31 -22.63
N LYS A 67 36.27 32.39 -23.38
CA LYS A 67 37.34 33.28 -23.85
C LYS A 67 37.84 34.10 -22.66
N VAL A 68 39.15 34.09 -22.41
CA VAL A 68 39.79 34.87 -21.34
C VAL A 68 40.65 36.01 -21.89
N ASN A 69 41.14 36.90 -21.02
CA ASN A 69 42.09 37.97 -21.36
C ASN A 69 43.50 37.54 -20.96
N ASN A 70 44.41 37.35 -21.94
CA ASN A 70 45.73 36.78 -21.71
C ASN A 70 46.52 37.44 -20.56
N LYS A 71 46.56 38.78 -20.52
CA LYS A 71 47.30 39.52 -19.48
C LYS A 71 46.82 39.22 -18.06
N LYS A 72 45.52 38.94 -17.89
CA LYS A 72 44.92 38.54 -16.61
C LYS A 72 45.19 37.07 -16.26
N VAL A 73 45.57 36.25 -17.24
CA VAL A 73 46.02 34.86 -17.02
C VAL A 73 47.49 34.85 -16.60
N GLU A 74 48.34 35.68 -17.22
CA GLU A 74 49.74 35.89 -16.81
C GLU A 74 49.82 36.36 -15.34
N GLU A 75 48.95 37.29 -14.93
CA GLU A 75 48.83 37.77 -13.54
C GLU A 75 48.49 36.64 -12.52
N GLU A 76 47.89 35.54 -12.97
CA GLU A 76 47.41 34.42 -12.14
C GLU A 76 48.12 33.08 -12.47
N GLU A 77 49.25 33.10 -13.21
CA GLU A 77 49.86 31.90 -13.79
C GLU A 77 50.17 30.80 -12.75
N ASN A 78 50.67 31.19 -11.58
CA ASN A 78 50.99 30.26 -10.49
C ASN A 78 49.74 29.67 -9.80
N ASN A 79 48.56 30.28 -10.00
CA ASN A 79 47.31 29.94 -9.32
C ASN A 79 46.32 29.18 -10.22
N LEU A 80 46.59 29.02 -11.53
CA LEU A 80 45.64 28.50 -12.54
C LEU A 80 44.99 27.15 -12.16
N LYS A 81 45.73 26.31 -11.45
CA LYS A 81 45.27 24.99 -10.99
C LYS A 81 44.19 25.08 -9.88
N GLU A 82 44.16 26.16 -9.12
CA GLU A 82 43.25 26.37 -7.99
C GLU A 82 42.02 27.23 -8.35
N LEU A 83 41.96 27.78 -9.57
CA LEU A 83 40.86 28.63 -10.01
C LEU A 83 39.53 27.89 -10.12
N THR A 84 38.47 28.52 -9.64
CA THR A 84 37.08 28.07 -9.78
C THR A 84 36.40 28.68 -11.02
N LYS A 85 35.18 28.23 -11.33
CA LYS A 85 34.37 28.83 -12.41
C LYS A 85 34.11 30.33 -12.20
N SER A 86 34.00 30.81 -10.96
CA SER A 86 33.80 32.24 -10.66
C SER A 86 35.06 33.05 -10.93
N ASP A 87 36.24 32.51 -10.59
CA ASP A 87 37.54 33.15 -10.84
C ASP A 87 37.79 33.40 -12.34
N ILE A 88 37.32 32.51 -13.22
CA ILE A 88 37.38 32.71 -14.67
C ILE A 88 36.69 34.02 -15.08
N ILE A 89 35.57 34.38 -14.45
CA ILE A 89 34.84 35.62 -14.73
C ILE A 89 35.55 36.81 -14.08
N GLU A 90 35.77 36.73 -12.77
CA GLU A 90 36.19 37.86 -11.93
C GLU A 90 37.66 38.23 -12.16
N LYS A 91 38.56 37.24 -12.13
CA LYS A 91 40.00 37.43 -12.29
C LYS A 91 40.38 37.46 -13.76
N LEU A 92 40.04 36.43 -14.54
CA LEU A 92 40.52 36.29 -15.92
C LEU A 92 39.73 37.10 -16.97
N GLY A 93 38.64 37.78 -16.57
CA GLY A 93 37.77 38.55 -17.47
C GLY A 93 37.01 37.67 -18.47
N GLY A 94 36.70 36.44 -18.05
CA GLY A 94 36.17 35.38 -18.87
C GLY A 94 34.78 35.67 -19.44
N LYS A 95 34.59 35.30 -20.71
CA LYS A 95 33.33 35.41 -21.43
C LYS A 95 32.94 34.07 -22.04
N GLU A 96 31.79 33.55 -21.60
CA GLU A 96 31.23 32.29 -22.10
C GLU A 96 30.95 32.34 -23.62
N MET A 97 31.33 31.27 -24.30
CA MET A 97 31.22 31.14 -25.74
C MET A 97 29.96 30.35 -26.12
N VAL A 98 28.96 31.03 -26.66
CA VAL A 98 27.67 30.44 -27.01
C VAL A 98 27.82 29.54 -28.24
N ALA A 99 27.48 28.26 -28.09
CA ALA A 99 27.68 27.19 -29.08
C ALA A 99 27.21 27.54 -30.51
N GLN A 100 26.04 28.16 -30.66
CA GLN A 100 25.45 28.51 -31.95
C GLN A 100 26.14 29.69 -32.66
N PHE A 101 26.95 30.49 -31.96
CA PHE A 101 27.56 31.66 -32.58
C PHE A 101 28.79 31.28 -33.42
N PRO A 102 29.05 31.99 -34.54
CA PRO A 102 30.30 31.86 -35.28
C PRO A 102 31.51 32.12 -34.38
N LEU A 103 32.55 31.28 -34.45
CA LEU A 103 33.77 31.44 -33.65
C LEU A 103 34.45 32.80 -33.90
N LYS A 104 34.31 33.33 -35.13
CA LYS A 104 34.75 34.69 -35.51
C LYS A 104 34.16 35.83 -34.66
N ARG A 105 33.09 35.58 -33.88
CA ARG A 105 32.53 36.53 -32.91
C ARG A 105 33.44 36.72 -31.69
N TYR A 106 34.35 35.78 -31.46
CA TYR A 106 35.28 35.75 -30.33
C TYR A 106 36.74 35.96 -30.76
N PHE A 107 37.15 35.47 -31.93
CA PHE A 107 38.52 35.53 -32.45
C PHE A 107 38.54 35.72 -33.98
N ASP A 108 39.19 36.76 -34.50
CA ASP A 108 39.28 36.98 -35.96
C ASP A 108 40.42 36.13 -36.58
N VAL A 109 40.29 35.75 -37.87
CA VAL A 109 41.34 35.01 -38.62
C VAL A 109 42.60 35.86 -38.81
N ASN A 110 42.41 37.18 -38.86
CA ASN A 110 43.48 38.17 -39.05
C ASN A 110 44.00 38.73 -37.71
N GLN A 111 43.52 38.21 -36.58
CA GLN A 111 44.03 38.60 -35.28
C GLN A 111 45.34 37.86 -35.01
N GLU A 112 46.43 38.60 -34.80
CA GLU A 112 47.63 38.03 -34.19
C GLU A 112 47.29 37.63 -32.75
N MET A 113 47.43 36.35 -32.46
CA MET A 113 47.27 35.77 -31.13
C MET A 113 48.64 35.69 -30.47
N ASP A 114 48.68 35.82 -29.15
CA ASP A 114 49.92 35.59 -28.40
C ASP A 114 50.30 34.11 -28.53
N ILE A 115 51.58 33.80 -28.78
CA ILE A 115 52.01 32.42 -29.00
C ILE A 115 52.12 31.68 -27.66
N GLU A 116 52.44 32.39 -26.58
CA GLU A 116 52.62 31.84 -25.24
C GLU A 116 51.32 31.98 -24.41
N GLY A 117 50.48 32.95 -24.75
CA GLY A 117 49.25 33.26 -24.03
C GLY A 117 48.15 32.21 -24.06
N ILE A 118 47.35 32.11 -22.98
CA ILE A 118 46.16 31.22 -22.91
C ILE A 118 44.91 32.01 -23.35
N HIS A 119 44.16 31.45 -24.31
CA HIS A 119 43.04 32.16 -24.94
C HIS A 119 41.67 31.64 -24.52
N ILE A 120 41.58 30.34 -24.24
CA ILE A 120 40.32 29.64 -23.93
C ILE A 120 40.51 28.74 -22.72
N PHE A 121 39.62 28.88 -21.74
CA PHE A 121 39.43 27.88 -20.70
C PHE A 121 38.30 26.92 -21.11
N ILE A 122 38.56 25.62 -21.00
CA ILE A 122 37.59 24.55 -21.10
C ILE A 122 37.07 24.30 -19.69
N VAL A 123 35.87 24.80 -19.39
CA VAL A 123 35.27 24.79 -18.05
C VAL A 123 34.19 23.69 -18.02
N PRO A 124 34.29 22.70 -17.11
CA PRO A 124 33.23 21.72 -16.93
C PRO A 124 31.87 22.38 -16.62
N THR A 125 30.78 21.83 -17.14
CA THR A 125 29.40 22.35 -16.93
C THR A 125 28.84 22.04 -15.53
N SER A 126 29.69 22.14 -14.51
CA SER A 126 29.61 21.47 -13.19
C SER A 126 29.89 19.97 -13.28
N THR A 127 31.10 19.56 -12.87
CA THR A 127 31.33 18.20 -12.40
C THR A 127 30.47 17.97 -11.17
N GLY A 128 29.72 16.86 -11.14
CA GLY A 128 29.04 16.43 -9.93
C GLY A 128 30.00 16.14 -8.79
N PRO A 129 29.48 15.89 -7.57
CA PRO A 129 30.31 15.41 -6.49
C PRO A 129 30.89 14.03 -6.85
N ASN A 130 32.13 13.78 -6.42
CA ASN A 130 32.64 12.42 -6.38
C ASN A 130 31.90 11.69 -5.24
N TRP A 131 30.96 10.81 -5.59
CA TRP A 131 30.14 10.07 -4.63
C TRP A 131 30.91 9.14 -3.67
N ASN A 132 32.20 8.91 -3.93
CA ASN A 132 33.13 8.20 -3.03
C ASN A 132 33.90 9.11 -2.05
N ASP A 133 33.83 10.44 -2.20
CA ASP A 133 34.59 11.41 -1.39
C ASP A 133 33.63 12.33 -0.61
N ASP A 134 33.62 12.17 0.72
CA ASP A 134 32.84 12.99 1.64
C ASP A 134 33.18 14.48 1.55
N SER A 135 34.44 14.84 1.27
CA SER A 135 34.83 16.24 1.07
C SER A 135 34.30 16.82 -0.24
N SER A 136 34.17 16.01 -1.30
CA SER A 136 33.56 16.42 -2.56
C SER A 136 32.06 16.64 -2.42
N ILE A 137 31.35 15.67 -1.83
CA ILE A 137 29.91 15.75 -1.58
C ILE A 137 29.58 16.93 -0.67
N TYR A 138 30.36 17.14 0.40
CA TYR A 138 30.15 18.27 1.31
C TYR A 138 30.37 19.63 0.64
N LYS A 139 31.34 19.75 -0.28
CA LYS A 139 31.52 20.97 -1.10
C LYS A 139 30.37 21.20 -2.08
N TRP A 140 29.80 20.13 -2.65
CA TRP A 140 28.66 20.20 -3.56
C TRP A 140 27.36 20.59 -2.83
N ILE A 141 27.02 19.92 -1.73
CA ILE A 141 25.73 20.16 -1.05
C ILE A 141 25.62 21.56 -0.45
N LYS A 142 26.76 22.18 -0.07
CA LYS A 142 26.81 23.59 0.38
C LYS A 142 26.51 24.63 -0.72
N GLN A 143 26.34 24.22 -1.98
CA GLN A 143 25.93 25.12 -3.07
C GLN A 143 24.42 25.43 -3.02
N PHE A 144 23.62 24.59 -2.35
CA PHE A 144 22.19 24.80 -2.18
C PHE A 144 21.88 25.79 -1.05
N THR A 145 20.68 26.39 -1.08
CA THR A 145 20.11 27.02 0.12
C THR A 145 19.58 25.91 1.04
N LEU A 146 20.13 25.84 2.25
CA LEU A 146 19.92 24.76 3.21
C LEU A 146 19.00 25.20 4.36
N ASN A 147 18.15 24.29 4.84
CA ASN A 147 17.43 24.44 6.11
C ASN A 147 17.95 23.40 7.12
N ARG A 148 18.06 23.79 8.39
CA ARG A 148 18.63 22.98 9.47
C ARG A 148 17.65 22.67 10.60
N ASP A 149 16.43 23.18 10.51
CA ASP A 149 15.35 22.77 11.40
C ASP A 149 15.02 21.29 11.14
N ARG A 150 14.85 20.48 12.19
CA ARG A 150 14.45 19.06 12.07
C ARG A 150 13.04 18.97 11.46
N ASP A 151 12.80 18.04 10.52
CA ASP A 151 11.42 17.74 10.09
C ASP A 151 10.84 16.68 11.00
N LEU A 152 9.56 16.81 11.32
CA LEU A 152 8.82 15.78 12.03
C LEU A 152 8.08 14.94 10.99
N LEU A 153 8.12 13.62 11.15
CA LEU A 153 7.35 12.69 10.33
C LEU A 153 5.84 12.91 10.54
N VAL A 154 5.43 13.19 11.78
CA VAL A 154 4.03 13.43 12.15
C VAL A 154 3.67 14.92 12.04
N LYS A 155 3.16 15.32 10.87
CA LYS A 155 2.79 16.72 10.56
C LYS A 155 1.32 17.07 10.82
N THR A 156 0.47 16.08 11.11
CA THR A 156 -0.99 16.21 11.13
C THR A 156 -1.59 15.87 12.51
N TYR A 157 -2.79 15.26 12.56
CA TYR A 157 -3.44 14.87 13.81
C TYR A 157 -2.54 13.88 14.59
N GLY A 158 -2.33 14.14 15.88
CA GLY A 158 -1.38 13.39 16.71
C GLY A 158 -0.02 14.06 16.91
N LYS A 159 0.29 15.19 16.25
CA LYS A 159 1.58 15.89 16.43
C LYS A 159 1.74 16.61 17.78
N ASP A 160 0.66 17.04 18.42
CA ASP A 160 0.70 17.86 19.65
C ASP A 160 0.34 17.08 20.93
N PHE A 161 0.06 15.78 20.83
CA PHE A 161 -0.47 14.99 21.95
C PHE A 161 0.68 14.49 22.84
N LYS A 162 0.40 14.28 24.14
CA LYS A 162 1.30 13.52 25.02
C LYS A 162 1.35 12.08 24.51
N PHE A 163 2.53 11.58 24.19
CA PHE A 163 2.70 10.23 23.65
C PHE A 163 3.01 9.26 24.79
N LEU A 164 2.12 8.30 25.02
CA LEU A 164 2.13 7.38 26.17
C LEU A 164 2.57 5.96 25.77
N GLN A 165 2.81 5.11 26.78
CA GLN A 165 3.20 3.70 26.63
C GLN A 165 4.48 3.49 25.81
N ARG A 166 5.50 4.33 26.00
CA ARG A 166 6.80 4.20 25.29
C ARG A 166 7.97 3.85 26.19
N ASP A 167 7.76 3.75 27.49
CA ASP A 167 8.80 3.44 28.48
C ASP A 167 9.42 2.06 28.19
N ASP A 168 8.60 1.02 27.99
CA ASP A 168 9.05 -0.30 27.48
C ASP A 168 9.82 -0.22 26.15
N THR A 169 9.39 0.67 25.24
CA THR A 169 9.98 0.80 23.90
C THR A 169 11.38 1.41 23.96
N ILE A 170 11.55 2.48 24.77
CA ILE A 170 12.84 3.13 24.97
C ILE A 170 13.75 2.29 25.87
N ASP A 171 13.21 1.62 26.89
CA ASP A 171 13.97 0.69 27.74
C ASP A 171 14.54 -0.47 26.92
N ALA A 172 13.72 -1.12 26.09
CA ALA A 172 14.18 -2.16 25.18
C ALA A 172 15.21 -1.66 24.15
N LEU A 173 15.12 -0.40 23.71
CA LEU A 173 16.12 0.21 22.83
C LEU A 173 17.43 0.52 23.58
N TRP A 174 17.35 1.00 24.82
CA TRP A 174 18.49 1.43 25.63
C TRP A 174 19.25 0.26 26.25
N ASN A 175 18.54 -0.56 27.02
CA ASN A 175 19.07 -1.69 27.78
C ASN A 175 19.10 -2.98 26.96
N GLY A 176 18.13 -3.19 26.07
CA GLY A 176 18.01 -4.39 25.25
C GLY A 176 16.94 -5.36 25.76
N LEU A 177 17.01 -6.60 25.27
CA LEU A 177 16.19 -7.71 25.74
C LEU A 177 17.09 -8.86 26.23
N THR A 178 16.51 -9.88 26.87
CA THR A 178 17.22 -10.96 27.60
C THR A 178 18.38 -11.65 26.86
N MET A 179 18.45 -11.58 25.53
CA MET A 179 19.57 -12.09 24.70
C MET A 179 20.00 -11.12 23.57
N LEU A 180 19.60 -9.85 23.61
CA LEU A 180 19.82 -8.88 22.52
C LEU A 180 20.28 -7.54 23.10
N ASN A 181 21.48 -7.11 22.73
CA ASN A 181 22.10 -5.88 23.23
C ASN A 181 21.32 -4.62 22.82
N GLY A 182 20.91 -3.81 23.80
CA GLY A 182 20.48 -2.42 23.58
C GLY A 182 21.67 -1.48 23.31
N ILE A 183 21.37 -0.19 23.15
CA ILE A 183 22.34 0.89 22.94
C ILE A 183 23.51 0.85 23.92
N THR A 184 23.26 0.63 25.22
CA THR A 184 24.31 0.65 26.25
C THR A 184 25.33 -0.48 26.08
N ALA A 185 24.85 -1.70 25.82
CA ALA A 185 25.71 -2.86 25.59
C ALA A 185 26.41 -2.79 24.22
N ARG A 186 25.72 -2.27 23.19
CA ARG A 186 26.32 -1.99 21.87
C ARG A 186 27.42 -0.94 21.94
N PHE A 187 27.24 0.14 22.70
CA PHE A 187 28.23 1.22 22.84
C PHE A 187 29.54 0.72 23.46
N LYS A 188 29.46 -0.20 24.44
CA LYS A 188 30.64 -0.84 25.05
C LYS A 188 31.37 -1.77 24.06
N ASN A 189 30.63 -2.36 23.12
CA ASN A 189 31.14 -3.23 22.06
C ASN A 189 31.33 -2.52 20.70
N ARG A 190 31.31 -1.18 20.65
CA ARG A 190 31.33 -0.39 19.40
C ARG A 190 32.54 -0.60 18.50
N ASN A 191 33.65 -1.09 19.07
CA ASN A 191 34.89 -1.41 18.35
C ASN A 191 35.03 -2.92 18.01
N VAL A 192 33.98 -3.73 18.26
CA VAL A 192 33.96 -5.16 18.02
C VAL A 192 33.13 -5.47 16.78
N ASN A 193 33.79 -6.01 15.76
CA ASN A 193 33.17 -6.43 14.49
C ASN A 193 32.48 -7.79 14.63
N ASP A 194 31.42 -7.85 15.45
CA ASP A 194 30.56 -9.03 15.62
C ASP A 194 29.08 -8.63 15.44
N LYS A 195 28.43 -9.21 14.43
CA LYS A 195 27.00 -8.95 14.11
C LYS A 195 26.07 -9.32 15.26
N GLY A 196 26.41 -10.35 16.05
CA GLY A 196 25.61 -10.78 17.20
C GLY A 196 25.53 -9.73 18.31
N LEU A 197 26.60 -8.94 18.49
CA LEU A 197 26.66 -7.88 19.50
C LEU A 197 25.92 -6.60 19.09
N HIS A 198 25.56 -6.44 17.81
CA HIS A 198 24.97 -5.23 17.22
C HIS A 198 23.61 -5.50 16.55
N PRO A 199 22.58 -5.95 17.29
CA PRO A 199 21.27 -6.17 16.71
C PRO A 199 20.65 -4.88 16.20
N ILE A 200 19.94 -4.93 15.06
CA ILE A 200 19.24 -3.77 14.49
C ILE A 200 17.91 -3.55 15.22
N PRO A 201 17.66 -2.38 15.84
CA PRO A 201 16.36 -2.03 16.40
C PRO A 201 15.26 -1.94 15.33
N VAL A 202 14.12 -2.61 15.55
CA VAL A 202 12.97 -2.61 14.64
C VAL A 202 11.65 -2.32 15.36
N LEU A 203 10.98 -1.25 14.94
CA LEU A 203 9.61 -0.85 15.31
C LEU A 203 8.62 -1.41 14.29
N ALA A 204 8.26 -2.68 14.46
CA ALA A 204 7.23 -3.34 13.67
C ALA A 204 5.84 -3.13 14.31
N GLY A 205 4.82 -2.86 13.49
CA GLY A 205 3.44 -2.81 13.97
C GLY A 205 2.46 -2.28 12.92
N GLY A 206 1.16 -2.34 13.21
CA GLY A 206 0.11 -1.89 12.29
C GLY A 206 0.16 -0.38 11.98
N PRO A 207 -0.67 0.10 11.04
CA PRO A 207 -0.93 1.53 10.87
C PRO A 207 -1.49 2.16 12.17
N GLY A 208 -1.14 3.40 12.46
CA GLY A 208 -1.68 4.15 13.60
C GLY A 208 -1.06 3.87 14.98
N VAL A 209 -0.24 2.85 15.17
CA VAL A 209 0.40 2.53 16.48
C VAL A 209 1.50 3.53 16.92
N GLY A 210 1.75 4.58 16.11
CA GLY A 210 2.66 5.67 16.46
C GLY A 210 4.16 5.41 16.20
N LYS A 211 4.52 4.52 15.26
CA LYS A 211 5.91 4.24 14.86
C LYS A 211 6.70 5.53 14.55
N SER A 212 6.21 6.31 13.59
CA SER A 212 6.77 7.60 13.17
C SER A 212 6.87 8.61 14.32
N ARG A 213 5.88 8.60 15.22
CA ARG A 213 5.86 9.47 16.40
C ARG A 213 6.94 9.10 17.43
N PHE A 214 7.23 7.81 17.60
CA PHE A 214 8.36 7.38 18.44
C PHE A 214 9.69 7.87 17.84
N LEU A 215 9.88 7.74 16.53
CA LEU A 215 11.07 8.28 15.86
C LEU A 215 11.20 9.81 16.01
N ASP A 216 10.10 10.55 15.98
CA ASP A 216 10.12 12.00 16.23
C ASP A 216 10.57 12.30 17.68
N GLU A 217 10.08 11.57 18.68
CA GLU A 217 10.43 11.79 20.10
C GLU A 217 11.74 11.15 20.58
N VAL A 218 12.34 10.22 19.83
CA VAL A 218 13.47 9.41 20.29
C VAL A 218 14.67 10.22 20.80
N GLU A 219 14.88 11.41 20.23
CA GLU A 219 15.91 12.37 20.66
C GLU A 219 15.76 12.76 22.13
N ARG A 220 14.55 13.19 22.54
CA ARG A 220 14.24 13.59 23.92
C ARG A 220 14.39 12.40 24.88
N LEU A 221 13.93 11.23 24.45
CA LEU A 221 13.93 10.01 25.25
C LEU A 221 15.36 9.49 25.49
N LEU A 222 16.20 9.46 24.45
CA LEU A 222 17.60 9.05 24.58
C LEU A 222 18.45 10.04 25.39
N ILE A 223 18.19 11.35 25.29
CA ILE A 223 18.85 12.35 26.15
C ILE A 223 18.51 12.12 27.62
N GLN A 224 17.25 11.78 27.95
CA GLN A 224 16.86 11.47 29.32
C GLN A 224 17.62 10.26 29.86
N TYR A 225 17.58 9.12 29.15
CA TYR A 225 18.28 7.90 29.56
C TYR A 225 19.81 8.06 29.61
N ALA A 226 20.40 8.87 28.74
CA ALA A 226 21.83 9.19 28.77
C ALA A 226 22.22 10.02 30.01
N ASN A 227 21.39 10.98 30.42
CA ASN A 227 21.61 11.78 31.63
C ASN A 227 21.43 10.97 32.92
N GLU A 228 20.52 9.98 32.90
CA GLU A 228 20.28 9.04 34.00
C GLU A 228 21.32 7.89 34.03
N SER A 229 22.29 7.86 33.11
CA SER A 229 23.31 6.82 33.03
C SER A 229 24.46 7.04 34.03
N ASP A 230 24.79 5.97 34.78
CA ASP A 230 25.99 5.85 35.61
C ASP A 230 27.30 5.78 34.80
N ASP A 231 27.24 5.68 33.47
CA ASP A 231 28.40 5.55 32.59
C ASP A 231 28.79 6.92 31.98
N ASP A 232 29.86 7.51 32.53
CA ASP A 232 30.35 8.83 32.12
C ASP A 232 30.71 8.89 30.62
N GLU A 233 31.23 7.81 30.02
CA GLU A 233 31.59 7.79 28.59
C GLU A 233 30.33 7.85 27.71
N ILE A 234 29.27 7.16 28.11
CA ILE A 234 27.97 7.23 27.42
C ILE A 234 27.37 8.63 27.57
N ARG A 235 27.35 9.17 28.80
CA ARG A 235 26.76 10.49 29.06
C ARG A 235 27.46 11.58 28.25
N ASP A 236 28.79 11.58 28.22
CA ASP A 236 29.59 12.52 27.43
C ASP A 236 29.40 12.33 25.92
N ALA A 237 29.36 11.10 25.41
CA ALA A 237 29.13 10.84 23.98
C ALA A 237 27.76 11.34 23.50
N PHE A 238 26.70 11.13 24.29
CA PHE A 238 25.35 11.56 23.95
C PHE A 238 25.14 13.08 23.99
N THR A 239 26.06 13.87 24.61
CA THR A 239 26.07 15.34 24.42
C THR A 239 26.32 15.75 22.96
N ASN A 240 26.94 14.87 22.18
CA ASN A 240 27.17 15.02 20.75
C ASN A 240 26.24 14.09 19.93
N MET A 241 25.03 13.82 20.43
CA MET A 241 24.02 13.13 19.64
C MET A 241 23.48 14.01 18.50
N THR A 242 23.06 13.38 17.41
CA THR A 242 22.28 13.98 16.32
C THR A 242 21.27 12.96 15.83
N VAL A 243 20.02 13.37 15.62
CA VAL A 243 18.93 12.50 15.18
C VAL A 243 18.42 12.93 13.82
N ILE A 244 18.46 12.01 12.85
CA ILE A 244 17.91 12.19 11.51
C ILE A 244 16.74 11.21 11.36
N ASN A 245 15.59 11.70 10.90
CA ASN A 245 14.47 10.85 10.49
C ASN A 245 14.35 10.90 8.97
N THR A 246 14.24 9.73 8.34
CA THR A 246 13.96 9.56 6.92
C THR A 246 12.78 8.60 6.76
N THR A 247 12.14 8.62 5.60
CA THR A 247 11.01 7.74 5.26
C THR A 247 11.12 7.18 3.84
N TYR A 248 10.55 6.00 3.62
CA TYR A 248 10.23 5.44 2.29
C TYR A 248 8.74 5.62 1.92
N GLY A 249 8.01 6.38 2.73
CA GLY A 249 6.57 6.66 2.61
C GLY A 249 6.26 8.06 2.08
N ASN A 250 5.30 8.73 2.72
CA ASN A 250 4.82 10.05 2.28
C ASN A 250 5.95 11.10 2.20
N GLY A 251 5.94 11.90 1.12
CA GLY A 251 6.98 12.89 0.80
C GLY A 251 8.18 12.30 0.05
N CYS A 252 8.65 11.11 0.47
CA CYS A 252 9.81 10.43 -0.11
C CYS A 252 9.47 8.95 -0.44
N PRO A 253 8.53 8.66 -1.34
CA PRO A 253 8.06 7.28 -1.56
C PRO A 253 9.16 6.37 -2.15
N ALA A 254 9.10 5.07 -1.85
CA ALA A 254 9.87 4.04 -2.54
C ALA A 254 9.48 3.97 -4.03
N ARG A 255 10.48 3.86 -4.91
CA ARG A 255 10.31 3.81 -6.37
C ARG A 255 11.36 2.91 -7.00
N ASP A 256 11.13 2.49 -8.25
CA ASP A 256 12.08 1.70 -9.04
C ASP A 256 13.47 2.38 -9.16
N MET A 257 13.53 3.71 -9.09
CA MET A 257 14.78 4.47 -9.03
C MET A 257 15.65 4.12 -7.82
N ASP A 258 15.05 3.79 -6.67
CA ASP A 258 15.79 3.35 -5.46
C ASP A 258 16.47 1.99 -5.68
N VAL A 259 15.94 1.16 -6.59
CA VAL A 259 16.56 -0.10 -7.03
C VAL A 259 17.64 0.16 -8.08
N ILE A 260 17.38 1.05 -9.05
CA ILE A 260 18.28 1.40 -10.16
C ILE A 260 19.59 2.02 -9.66
N ILE A 261 19.52 2.96 -8.71
CA ILE A 261 20.71 3.60 -8.12
C ILE A 261 21.37 2.72 -7.05
N GLY A 262 20.70 1.66 -6.60
CA GLY A 262 21.11 0.82 -5.47
C GLY A 262 20.52 1.29 -4.14
N ALA A 263 20.05 0.34 -3.34
CA ALA A 263 19.29 0.62 -2.11
C ALA A 263 20.12 1.39 -1.05
N GLU A 264 21.42 1.13 -0.99
CA GLU A 264 22.35 1.90 -0.15
C GLU A 264 22.43 3.37 -0.57
N ALA A 265 22.63 3.64 -1.86
CA ALA A 265 22.67 4.99 -2.39
C ALA A 265 21.32 5.72 -2.23
N SER A 266 20.20 4.99 -2.34
CA SER A 266 18.87 5.51 -2.00
C SER A 266 18.80 6.04 -0.56
N LEU A 267 19.21 5.24 0.43
CA LEU A 267 19.24 5.68 1.83
C LEU A 267 20.23 6.83 2.03
N ALA A 268 21.41 6.76 1.43
CA ALA A 268 22.44 7.79 1.51
C ALA A 268 21.95 9.16 1.00
N ILE A 269 21.24 9.20 -0.13
CA ILE A 269 20.61 10.43 -0.67
C ILE A 269 19.55 10.98 0.30
N ARG A 270 18.73 10.10 0.89
CA ARG A 270 17.68 10.49 1.84
C ARG A 270 18.26 11.08 3.12
N ILE A 271 19.34 10.52 3.66
CA ILE A 271 20.08 11.09 4.80
C ILE A 271 20.56 12.52 4.49
N LEU A 272 21.17 12.74 3.31
CA LEU A 272 21.60 14.08 2.90
C LEU A 272 20.40 15.04 2.77
N PHE A 273 19.30 14.58 2.17
CA PHE A 273 18.11 15.39 1.96
C PHE A 273 17.50 15.85 3.29
N GLU A 274 17.29 14.94 4.24
CA GLU A 274 16.63 15.25 5.52
C GLU A 274 17.53 16.04 6.48
N TYR A 275 18.86 15.85 6.43
CA TYR A 275 19.80 16.61 7.25
C TYR A 275 20.07 18.03 6.72
N PHE A 276 20.28 18.18 5.41
CA PHE A 276 20.64 19.48 4.81
C PHE A 276 19.45 20.28 4.27
N LYS A 277 18.31 19.63 4.00
CA LYS A 277 17.07 20.19 3.45
C LYS A 277 17.30 21.28 2.40
N PRO A 278 17.85 20.92 1.23
CA PRO A 278 17.94 21.85 0.12
C PRO A 278 16.54 22.36 -0.25
N LYS A 279 16.44 23.58 -0.80
CA LYS A 279 15.17 24.22 -1.18
C LYS A 279 14.50 23.62 -2.43
N HIS A 280 14.31 22.31 -2.42
CA HIS A 280 13.72 21.46 -3.46
C HIS A 280 12.92 20.34 -2.80
N ASP A 281 11.98 19.72 -3.51
CA ASP A 281 11.40 18.46 -3.04
C ASP A 281 12.38 17.28 -3.23
N PHE A 282 12.13 16.16 -2.56
CA PHE A 282 12.98 14.98 -2.63
C PHE A 282 13.11 14.41 -4.04
N SER A 283 12.05 14.47 -4.86
CA SER A 283 12.06 13.94 -6.23
C SER A 283 12.98 14.76 -7.13
N HIS A 284 12.98 16.09 -6.98
CA HIS A 284 13.88 16.98 -7.69
C HIS A 284 15.33 16.80 -7.19
N PHE A 285 15.54 16.69 -5.88
CA PHE A 285 16.88 16.46 -5.30
C PHE A 285 17.47 15.11 -5.75
N GLN A 286 16.68 14.02 -5.70
CA GLN A 286 17.09 12.70 -6.20
C GLN A 286 17.44 12.75 -7.69
N SER A 287 16.68 13.50 -8.50
CA SER A 287 17.00 13.72 -9.92
C SER A 287 18.30 14.48 -10.11
N LEU A 288 18.59 15.50 -9.28
CA LEU A 288 19.86 16.23 -9.32
C LEU A 288 21.05 15.33 -8.95
N CYS A 289 20.91 14.48 -7.94
CA CYS A 289 21.94 13.48 -7.59
C CYS A 289 22.19 12.50 -8.76
N ASN A 290 21.12 12.02 -9.41
CA ASN A 290 21.18 11.06 -10.51
C ASN A 290 21.67 11.65 -11.85
N ASN A 291 21.72 12.99 -11.99
CA ASN A 291 22.28 13.64 -13.19
C ASN A 291 23.81 13.50 -13.29
N TYR A 292 24.48 12.96 -12.27
CA TYR A 292 25.92 12.78 -12.22
C TYR A 292 26.28 11.30 -12.26
N SER A 293 27.29 10.95 -13.07
CA SER A 293 27.73 9.56 -13.22
C SER A 293 28.20 8.94 -11.89
N ASN A 294 27.97 7.63 -11.75
CA ASN A 294 28.38 6.82 -10.59
C ASN A 294 27.67 7.12 -9.25
N ILE A 295 26.42 7.62 -9.26
CA ILE A 295 25.60 7.75 -8.04
C ILE A 295 25.48 6.43 -7.24
N SER A 296 25.53 5.28 -7.92
CA SER A 296 25.54 3.95 -7.31
C SER A 296 26.74 3.66 -6.41
N ASN A 297 27.80 4.48 -6.46
CA ASN A 297 28.94 4.37 -5.57
C ASN A 297 28.70 5.13 -4.24
N PHE A 298 27.58 5.83 -4.08
CA PHE A 298 27.33 6.62 -2.88
C PHE A 298 26.97 5.71 -1.70
N THR A 299 27.94 5.47 -0.81
CA THR A 299 27.76 4.58 0.34
C THR A 299 27.08 5.27 1.53
N LEU A 300 26.42 4.47 2.37
CA LEU A 300 25.87 4.89 3.66
C LEU A 300 26.98 5.45 4.57
N GLY A 301 28.15 4.81 4.57
CA GLY A 301 29.32 5.29 5.30
C GLY A 301 29.79 6.67 4.84
N THR A 302 29.80 6.94 3.52
CA THR A 302 30.15 8.26 2.97
C THR A 302 29.13 9.32 3.40
N ALA A 303 27.81 9.04 3.30
CA ALA A 303 26.77 9.98 3.72
C ALA A 303 26.89 10.37 5.20
N ILE A 304 27.12 9.39 6.06
CA ILE A 304 27.32 9.58 7.51
C ILE A 304 28.57 10.43 7.79
N ARG A 305 29.66 10.24 7.03
CA ARG A 305 30.88 11.09 7.15
C ARG A 305 30.65 12.54 6.69
N VAL A 306 29.81 12.77 5.66
CA VAL A 306 29.41 14.13 5.24
C VAL A 306 28.65 14.86 6.36
N VAL A 307 27.74 14.17 7.05
CA VAL A 307 27.01 14.71 8.22
C VAL A 307 27.98 15.06 9.35
N TYR A 308 28.88 14.14 9.71
CA TYR A 308 29.91 14.38 10.73
C TYR A 308 30.80 15.59 10.40
N ALA A 309 31.26 15.70 9.15
CA ALA A 309 32.09 16.82 8.71
C ALA A 309 31.39 18.18 8.87
N ASP A 310 30.08 18.26 8.59
CA ASP A 310 29.32 19.50 8.84
C ASP A 310 29.20 19.81 10.33
N ILE A 311 28.87 18.83 11.17
CA ILE A 311 28.67 19.02 12.62
C ILE A 311 29.94 19.54 13.29
N ILE A 312 31.11 18.96 12.99
CA ILE A 312 32.40 19.42 13.52
C ILE A 312 32.67 20.89 13.13
N ILE A 313 32.38 21.26 11.88
CA ILE A 313 32.54 22.62 11.38
C ILE A 313 31.54 23.58 12.05
N GLN A 314 30.28 23.17 12.26
CA GLN A 314 29.28 24.01 12.93
C GLN A 314 29.62 24.29 14.40
N LYS A 315 30.16 23.31 15.12
CA LYS A 315 30.45 23.45 16.56
C LYS A 315 31.70 24.29 16.88
N ASN A 316 32.44 24.79 15.88
CA ASN A 316 33.74 25.46 16.04
C ASN A 316 34.74 24.66 16.92
N GLN A 317 34.58 23.34 17.00
CA GLN A 317 35.46 22.49 17.78
C GLN A 317 36.82 22.43 17.09
N GLU A 318 37.92 22.53 17.85
CA GLU A 318 39.24 22.35 17.27
C GLU A 318 39.31 20.97 16.60
N ILE A 319 39.70 20.94 15.32
CA ILE A 319 39.85 19.72 14.49
C ILE A 319 40.73 18.64 15.18
N LYS A 320 41.50 19.03 16.19
CA LYS A 320 42.35 18.16 17.01
C LYS A 320 41.59 17.28 18.02
N SER A 321 40.36 17.59 18.42
CA SER A 321 39.66 16.81 19.46
C SER A 321 38.86 15.62 18.94
N ASN A 322 38.44 15.63 17.66
CA ASN A 322 37.71 14.53 16.98
C ASN A 322 36.67 13.81 17.87
N PRO A 323 35.67 14.54 18.42
CA PRO A 323 34.73 13.99 19.38
C PRO A 323 33.86 12.90 18.74
N LEU A 324 33.51 11.89 19.53
CA LEU A 324 32.58 10.84 19.13
C LEU A 324 31.18 11.43 18.86
N LEU A 325 30.70 11.28 17.63
CA LEU A 325 29.32 11.60 17.24
C LEU A 325 28.42 10.40 17.50
N VAL A 326 27.31 10.59 18.21
CA VAL A 326 26.24 9.58 18.29
C VAL A 326 25.19 9.91 17.22
N LEU A 327 25.15 9.15 16.13
CA LEU A 327 24.21 9.38 15.04
C LEU A 327 23.04 8.40 15.12
N VAL A 328 21.86 8.91 15.45
CA VAL A 328 20.60 8.16 15.42
C VAL A 328 19.91 8.38 14.09
N LEU A 329 19.52 7.30 13.42
CA LEU A 329 18.83 7.33 12.13
C LEU A 329 17.50 6.57 12.20
N GLY A 330 16.39 7.28 12.31
CA GLY A 330 15.05 6.71 12.14
C GLY A 330 14.74 6.49 10.67
N ILE A 331 14.36 5.27 10.28
CA ILE A 331 14.02 4.91 8.88
C ILE A 331 12.57 4.40 8.85
N ASP A 332 11.62 5.27 8.52
CA ASP A 332 10.18 4.97 8.53
C ASP A 332 9.64 4.42 7.19
N GLU A 333 8.50 3.75 7.27
CA GLU A 333 7.83 3.05 6.16
C GLU A 333 8.77 2.15 5.32
N LEU A 334 9.81 1.56 5.93
CA LEU A 334 10.82 0.78 5.20
C LEU A 334 10.24 -0.45 4.48
N ASN A 335 9.08 -0.94 4.92
CA ASN A 335 8.35 -2.00 4.22
C ASN A 335 8.00 -1.61 2.77
N GLN A 336 7.80 -0.33 2.44
CA GLN A 336 7.53 0.11 1.06
C GLN A 336 8.66 -0.29 0.08
N LEU A 337 9.92 -0.31 0.57
CA LEU A 337 11.07 -0.78 -0.22
C LEU A 337 11.08 -2.30 -0.35
N HIS A 338 10.67 -3.03 0.69
CA HIS A 338 10.48 -4.49 0.63
C HIS A 338 9.39 -4.86 -0.38
N ASP A 339 8.25 -4.16 -0.33
CA ASP A 339 7.07 -4.44 -1.14
C ASP A 339 7.29 -4.08 -2.62
N ASN A 340 8.11 -3.05 -2.90
CA ASN A 340 8.62 -2.78 -4.26
C ASN A 340 9.67 -3.81 -4.71
N ASN A 341 10.66 -4.11 -3.85
CA ASN A 341 11.76 -5.02 -4.20
C ASN A 341 12.42 -5.67 -2.96
N PRO A 342 12.07 -6.93 -2.63
CA PRO A 342 12.61 -7.62 -1.45
C PRO A 342 14.14 -7.81 -1.49
N LYS A 343 14.75 -7.88 -2.68
CA LYS A 343 16.22 -8.00 -2.83
C LYS A 343 16.92 -6.69 -2.48
N ALA A 344 16.37 -5.55 -2.92
CA ALA A 344 16.90 -4.23 -2.60
C ALA A 344 16.83 -3.96 -1.09
N PHE A 345 15.68 -4.28 -0.46
CA PHE A 345 15.52 -4.24 0.99
C PHE A 345 16.58 -5.12 1.71
N LYS A 346 16.74 -6.39 1.31
CA LYS A 346 17.73 -7.30 1.91
C LYS A 346 19.17 -6.79 1.79
N ILE A 347 19.54 -6.20 0.66
CA ILE A 347 20.85 -5.55 0.48
C ILE A 347 21.01 -4.41 1.49
N LEU A 348 20.00 -3.54 1.61
CA LEU A 348 20.04 -2.41 2.54
C LEU A 348 20.19 -2.84 4.01
N ILE A 349 19.46 -3.87 4.45
CA ILE A 349 19.60 -4.40 5.81
C ILE A 349 21.02 -4.90 6.09
N ASN A 350 21.64 -5.60 5.13
CA ASN A 350 23.02 -6.06 5.25
C ASN A 350 24.02 -4.89 5.33
N THR A 351 23.87 -3.87 4.46
CA THR A 351 24.68 -2.64 4.51
C THR A 351 24.56 -1.93 5.85
N ILE A 352 23.34 -1.78 6.38
CA ILE A 352 23.09 -1.14 7.69
C ILE A 352 23.81 -1.90 8.80
N GLY A 353 23.70 -3.25 8.83
CA GLY A 353 24.40 -4.10 9.79
C GLY A 353 25.93 -4.01 9.67
N GLU A 354 26.47 -3.93 8.45
CA GLU A 354 27.91 -3.77 8.21
C GLU A 354 28.44 -2.42 8.70
N VAL A 355 27.70 -1.33 8.48
CA VAL A 355 28.02 0.00 9.01
C VAL A 355 27.85 0.09 10.53
N MET A 356 26.97 -0.72 11.15
CA MET A 356 26.90 -0.81 12.62
C MET A 356 28.10 -1.54 13.22
N CYS A 357 28.58 -2.60 12.57
CA CYS A 357 29.75 -3.37 13.05
C CYS A 357 31.09 -2.67 12.77
N ASN A 358 31.16 -1.87 11.69
CA ASN A 358 32.35 -1.13 11.27
C ASN A 358 31.97 0.32 10.96
N SER A 359 31.47 1.04 11.97
CA SER A 359 31.07 2.44 11.82
C SER A 359 32.26 3.32 11.39
N PRO A 360 32.02 4.38 10.61
CA PRO A 360 33.08 5.32 10.24
C PRO A 360 33.74 5.93 11.48
N ALA A 361 35.03 6.24 11.38
CA ALA A 361 35.84 6.72 12.51
C ALA A 361 35.18 7.91 13.25
N ASN A 362 35.18 7.83 14.59
CA ASN A 362 34.55 8.78 15.51
C ASN A 362 33.03 8.91 15.40
N ILE A 363 32.34 7.88 14.88
CA ILE A 363 30.87 7.84 14.81
C ILE A 363 30.36 6.55 15.42
N TYR A 364 29.40 6.65 16.34
CA TYR A 364 28.59 5.55 16.83
C TYR A 364 27.21 5.60 16.19
N PHE A 365 26.88 4.60 15.37
CA PHE A 365 25.69 4.59 14.53
C PHE A 365 24.53 3.78 15.15
N ILE A 366 23.36 4.41 15.26
CA ILE A 366 22.14 3.83 15.84
C ILE A 366 20.99 3.95 14.84
N PRO A 367 20.86 3.01 13.88
CA PRO A 367 19.68 2.95 13.03
C PRO A 367 18.48 2.43 13.84
N ILE A 368 17.28 2.88 13.50
CA ILE A 368 16.01 2.39 14.04
C ILE A 368 15.06 2.22 12.85
N LEU A 369 14.76 0.97 12.50
CA LEU A 369 13.89 0.67 11.37
C LEU A 369 12.44 0.72 11.83
N ALA A 370 11.56 1.35 11.06
CA ALA A 370 10.13 1.38 11.32
C ALA A 370 9.34 1.01 10.06
N GLY A 371 8.26 0.25 10.23
CA GLY A 371 7.45 -0.21 9.11
C GLY A 371 6.20 -0.96 9.53
N THR A 372 5.29 -1.14 8.59
CA THR A 372 4.16 -2.06 8.72
C THR A 372 4.60 -3.41 8.16
N ILE A 373 4.76 -4.40 9.03
CA ILE A 373 5.32 -5.71 8.69
C ILE A 373 4.21 -6.74 8.90
N GLU A 374 3.75 -7.36 7.82
CA GLU A 374 2.69 -8.37 7.83
C GLU A 374 3.31 -9.77 7.86
N GLY A 375 3.58 -10.28 9.08
CA GLY A 375 4.10 -11.62 9.31
C GLY A 375 5.23 -11.68 10.35
N PRO A 376 5.84 -12.86 10.54
CA PRO A 376 6.96 -13.04 11.46
C PRO A 376 8.19 -12.22 11.00
N LEU A 377 8.76 -11.42 11.90
CA LEU A 377 9.85 -10.49 11.58
C LEU A 377 11.12 -11.21 11.07
N ASP A 378 11.36 -12.42 11.55
CA ASP A 378 12.42 -13.33 11.11
C ASP A 378 12.25 -13.78 9.65
N GLN A 379 11.02 -13.88 9.13
CA GLN A 379 10.78 -14.24 7.73
C GLN A 379 11.06 -13.09 6.77
N TYR A 380 10.83 -11.84 7.19
CA TYR A 380 11.17 -10.65 6.38
C TYR A 380 12.68 -10.50 6.13
N ILE A 381 13.51 -11.12 6.96
CA ILE A 381 14.96 -10.98 6.92
C ILE A 381 15.68 -12.35 7.02
N SER A 382 15.02 -13.43 6.59
CA SER A 382 15.42 -14.84 6.79
C SER A 382 16.83 -15.22 6.30
N ASP A 383 17.36 -14.42 5.39
CA ASP A 383 18.63 -14.66 4.71
C ASP A 383 19.73 -13.66 5.13
N SER A 384 19.50 -12.82 6.13
CA SER A 384 20.54 -11.99 6.74
C SER A 384 21.12 -12.69 7.96
N MET A 385 22.45 -12.58 8.15
CA MET A 385 23.11 -13.00 9.39
C MET A 385 22.99 -11.95 10.52
N GLN A 386 22.19 -10.91 10.33
CA GLN A 386 22.04 -9.83 11.31
C GLN A 386 20.96 -10.15 12.33
N SER A 387 21.27 -10.01 13.62
CA SER A 387 20.28 -10.07 14.68
C SER A 387 19.38 -8.82 14.67
N LEU A 388 18.13 -8.99 15.09
CA LEU A 388 17.14 -7.91 15.18
C LEU A 388 16.73 -7.73 16.64
N LEU A 389 16.59 -6.48 17.07
CA LEU A 389 16.07 -6.09 18.37
C LEU A 389 14.62 -5.60 18.16
N PRO A 390 13.60 -6.45 18.32
CA PRO A 390 12.21 -6.04 18.18
C PRO A 390 11.85 -5.08 19.32
N LEU A 391 11.48 -3.85 18.98
CA LEU A 391 11.07 -2.84 19.93
C LEU A 391 9.56 -2.94 20.18
N PRO A 392 9.10 -3.16 21.42
CA PRO A 392 7.68 -3.34 21.70
C PRO A 392 6.94 -2.01 21.53
N LEU A 393 5.91 -2.00 20.69
CA LEU A 393 4.96 -0.88 20.57
C LEU A 393 3.60 -1.35 21.08
N ARG A 394 3.32 -1.07 22.37
CA ARG A 394 2.00 -1.32 22.95
C ARG A 394 0.96 -0.42 22.29
N LEU A 395 -0.23 -0.99 22.06
CA LEU A 395 -1.44 -0.21 21.83
C LEU A 395 -1.75 0.60 23.10
N LEU A 396 -2.38 1.76 22.92
CA LEU A 396 -2.83 2.58 24.05
C LEU A 396 -3.98 1.86 24.76
N GLU A 397 -3.92 1.81 26.08
CA GLU A 397 -5.00 1.33 26.94
C GLU A 397 -6.03 2.46 27.17
N ASP A 398 -7.21 2.13 27.70
CA ASP A 398 -8.30 3.09 27.90
C ASP A 398 -7.87 4.26 28.81
N ASP A 399 -7.06 3.98 29.84
CA ASP A 399 -6.51 4.99 30.76
C ASP A 399 -5.53 5.94 30.05
N ASP A 400 -4.75 5.46 29.08
CA ASP A 400 -3.86 6.32 28.27
C ASP A 400 -4.67 7.26 27.38
N ALA A 401 -5.72 6.73 26.74
CA ALA A 401 -6.63 7.53 25.90
C ALA A 401 -7.35 8.60 26.74
N ILE A 402 -7.70 8.28 27.99
CA ILE A 402 -8.25 9.22 28.96
C ILE A 402 -7.22 10.29 29.35
N GLU A 403 -5.97 9.92 29.66
CA GLU A 403 -4.93 10.88 30.04
C GLU A 403 -4.60 11.85 28.88
N ILE A 404 -4.49 11.34 27.65
CA ILE A 404 -4.34 12.15 26.44
C ILE A 404 -5.52 13.12 26.30
N GLY A 405 -6.76 12.62 26.48
CA GLY A 405 -7.96 13.44 26.44
C GLY A 405 -7.95 14.58 27.49
N LYS A 406 -7.49 14.30 28.72
CA LYS A 406 -7.33 15.31 29.78
C LYS A 406 -6.27 16.35 29.41
N ALA A 407 -5.11 15.90 28.95
CA ALA A 407 -4.00 16.78 28.55
C ALA A 407 -4.38 17.71 27.39
N MET A 408 -5.27 17.26 26.50
CA MET A 408 -5.83 18.06 25.41
C MET A 408 -7.02 18.95 25.82
N GLY A 409 -7.50 18.87 27.06
CA GLY A 409 -8.71 19.58 27.51
C GLY A 409 -10.01 19.08 26.87
N LEU A 410 -10.02 17.86 26.32
CA LEU A 410 -11.20 17.24 25.70
C LEU A 410 -12.15 16.60 26.72
N VAL A 411 -11.62 16.19 27.87
CA VAL A 411 -12.36 15.53 28.96
C VAL A 411 -11.84 16.00 30.32
N ASP A 412 -12.68 15.98 31.34
CA ASP A 412 -12.31 16.23 32.74
C ASP A 412 -12.78 15.11 33.68
N ASP A 413 -12.40 15.15 34.95
CA ASP A 413 -12.74 14.12 35.94
C ASP A 413 -14.24 14.00 36.21
N GLN A 414 -15.02 15.08 36.06
CA GLN A 414 -16.48 15.05 36.23
C GLN A 414 -17.15 14.39 35.01
N TYR A 415 -16.68 14.75 33.82
CA TYR A 415 -17.11 14.21 32.54
C TYR A 415 -16.87 12.70 32.43
N ILE A 416 -15.67 12.23 32.81
CA ILE A 416 -15.31 10.81 32.82
C ILE A 416 -16.21 10.02 33.78
N ARG A 417 -16.42 10.53 35.00
CA ARG A 417 -17.31 9.91 36.00
C ARG A 417 -18.76 9.78 35.51
N CYS A 418 -19.23 10.72 34.69
CA CYS A 418 -20.61 10.72 34.21
C CYS A 418 -20.83 9.96 32.89
N HIS A 419 -19.79 9.70 32.07
CA HIS A 419 -19.95 9.12 30.73
C HIS A 419 -18.86 8.08 30.34
N PRO A 420 -18.63 6.99 31.10
CA PRO A 420 -17.45 6.13 30.91
C PRO A 420 -17.37 5.45 29.53
N TYR A 421 -18.50 5.01 28.98
CA TYR A 421 -18.54 4.18 27.76
C TYR A 421 -19.08 4.90 26.51
N PHE A 422 -19.55 6.15 26.64
CA PHE A 422 -20.37 6.78 25.59
C PHE A 422 -19.58 7.58 24.54
N ARG A 423 -18.28 7.87 24.78
CA ARG A 423 -17.55 8.94 24.06
C ARG A 423 -16.32 8.56 23.25
N MET A 424 -15.85 7.30 23.26
CA MET A 424 -14.98 6.81 22.17
C MET A 424 -15.69 6.83 20.81
N SER A 425 -17.01 6.99 20.83
CA SER A 425 -17.87 6.92 19.66
C SER A 425 -18.13 8.25 18.96
N ILE A 426 -18.10 9.40 19.66
CA ILE A 426 -18.77 10.59 19.12
C ILE A 426 -17.85 11.39 18.19
N VAL A 427 -18.26 11.54 16.92
CA VAL A 427 -17.56 12.33 15.90
C VAL A 427 -18.48 13.47 15.41
N PRO A 428 -18.08 14.75 15.53
CA PRO A 428 -18.87 15.88 15.00
C PRO A 428 -18.95 15.82 13.47
N ILE A 429 -20.12 16.14 12.92
CA ILE A 429 -20.35 16.31 11.48
C ILE A 429 -20.46 17.80 11.15
N ASP A 430 -21.27 18.52 11.93
CA ASP A 430 -21.45 19.96 11.86
C ASP A 430 -21.82 20.54 13.25
N LYS A 431 -22.34 21.77 13.32
CA LYS A 431 -22.68 22.44 14.59
C LYS A 431 -23.84 21.80 15.35
N GLU A 432 -24.67 20.99 14.70
CA GLU A 432 -25.91 20.44 15.28
C GLU A 432 -25.99 18.91 15.17
N LYS A 433 -25.10 18.26 14.41
CA LYS A 433 -25.11 16.81 14.16
C LYS A 433 -23.81 16.11 14.57
N TRP A 434 -23.99 14.96 15.20
CA TRP A 434 -22.92 14.10 15.72
C TRP A 434 -23.16 12.65 15.29
N ASN A 435 -22.11 11.97 14.81
CA ASN A 435 -22.10 10.53 14.57
C ASN A 435 -21.68 9.79 15.85
N VAL A 436 -22.22 8.58 16.08
CA VAL A 436 -21.84 7.70 17.19
C VAL A 436 -21.23 6.40 16.65
N ARG A 437 -19.89 6.35 16.55
CA ARG A 437 -19.06 5.19 16.22
C ARG A 437 -19.00 4.19 17.38
N LEU A 438 -20.03 3.37 17.55
CA LEU A 438 -19.94 2.23 18.47
C LEU A 438 -18.81 1.28 17.98
N PRO A 439 -17.84 0.88 18.83
CA PRO A 439 -16.85 -0.11 18.42
C PRO A 439 -17.55 -1.43 18.12
N TYR A 440 -17.04 -2.17 17.13
CA TYR A 440 -17.72 -3.34 16.56
C TYR A 440 -18.20 -4.36 17.63
N ILE A 441 -17.38 -4.66 18.63
CA ILE A 441 -17.73 -5.58 19.72
C ILE A 441 -18.95 -5.13 20.53
N TRP A 442 -19.15 -3.82 20.71
CA TRP A 442 -20.34 -3.29 21.37
C TRP A 442 -21.58 -3.38 20.49
N VAL A 443 -21.43 -3.19 19.17
CA VAL A 443 -22.53 -3.42 18.22
C VAL A 443 -22.91 -4.90 18.22
N GLU A 444 -21.92 -5.80 18.18
CA GLU A 444 -22.12 -7.25 18.23
C GLU A 444 -22.84 -7.67 19.53
N ILE A 445 -22.39 -7.21 20.70
CA ILE A 445 -23.05 -7.43 21.99
C ILE A 445 -24.48 -6.86 21.99
N LEU A 446 -24.67 -5.57 21.65
CA LEU A 446 -25.99 -4.93 21.67
C LEU A 446 -26.99 -5.64 20.76
N VAL A 447 -26.55 -6.09 19.59
CA VAL A 447 -27.37 -6.80 18.61
C VAL A 447 -27.64 -8.23 19.07
N GLN A 448 -26.63 -8.95 19.58
CA GLN A 448 -26.76 -10.32 20.08
C GLN A 448 -27.77 -10.41 21.24
N TYR A 449 -27.72 -9.48 22.19
CA TYR A 449 -28.62 -9.41 23.35
C TYR A 449 -29.92 -8.63 23.09
N SER A 450 -30.16 -8.10 21.88
CA SER A 450 -31.41 -7.41 21.57
C SER A 450 -32.56 -8.40 21.36
N GLU A 451 -33.68 -8.18 22.03
CA GLU A 451 -34.95 -8.88 21.76
C GLU A 451 -35.80 -8.20 20.67
N HIS A 452 -35.34 -7.08 20.11
CA HIS A 452 -36.10 -6.32 19.12
C HIS A 452 -36.19 -7.08 17.77
N PRO A 453 -37.38 -7.32 17.19
CA PRO A 453 -37.52 -8.11 15.96
C PRO A 453 -36.65 -7.63 14.78
N GLY A 454 -36.62 -6.31 14.55
CA GLY A 454 -35.77 -5.70 13.51
C GLY A 454 -34.25 -5.90 13.69
N MET A 455 -33.78 -6.37 14.85
CA MET A 455 -32.37 -6.72 15.07
C MET A 455 -32.04 -8.17 14.69
N ASN A 456 -33.01 -9.02 14.35
CA ASN A 456 -32.75 -10.42 13.99
C ASN A 456 -31.84 -10.55 12.75
N TYR A 457 -32.04 -9.71 11.73
CA TYR A 457 -31.15 -9.64 10.57
C TYR A 457 -29.82 -8.94 10.87
N CYS A 458 -29.80 -8.05 11.86
CA CYS A 458 -28.54 -7.52 12.37
C CYS A 458 -27.71 -8.63 13.02
N LYS A 459 -28.31 -9.58 13.77
CA LYS A 459 -27.58 -10.70 14.40
C LYS A 459 -26.85 -11.56 13.36
N SER A 460 -27.57 -12.05 12.36
CA SER A 460 -27.00 -12.89 11.30
C SER A 460 -25.99 -12.17 10.41
N MET A 461 -26.12 -10.85 10.29
CA MET A 461 -25.19 -10.01 9.52
C MET A 461 -24.03 -9.45 10.34
N ILE A 462 -24.06 -9.49 11.67
CA ILE A 462 -23.00 -8.92 12.51
C ILE A 462 -22.16 -10.00 13.19
N ASN A 463 -22.74 -11.10 13.69
CA ASN A 463 -21.97 -12.14 14.38
C ASN A 463 -20.82 -12.69 13.51
N TYR A 464 -19.56 -12.48 13.92
CA TYR A 464 -18.39 -12.90 13.15
C TYR A 464 -18.25 -14.43 13.05
N ASN A 465 -18.81 -15.16 14.03
CA ASN A 465 -18.79 -16.62 14.08
C ASN A 465 -19.91 -17.26 13.24
N GLU A 466 -20.91 -16.48 12.80
CA GLU A 466 -21.95 -16.93 11.85
C GLU A 466 -21.42 -16.83 10.40
N GLN A 467 -20.41 -17.64 10.11
CA GLN A 467 -19.60 -17.61 8.89
C GLN A 467 -20.37 -17.87 7.57
N MET A 468 -21.67 -18.21 7.59
CA MET A 468 -22.41 -18.72 6.42
C MET A 468 -23.05 -17.66 5.50
N CYS A 469 -23.30 -16.43 5.96
CA CYS A 469 -23.95 -15.39 5.14
C CYS A 469 -23.04 -14.84 4.02
N TRP A 470 -21.72 -15.04 4.14
CA TRP A 470 -20.68 -14.37 3.34
C TRP A 470 -20.04 -15.27 2.26
N GLN A 471 -20.57 -16.48 2.02
CA GLN A 471 -19.90 -17.52 1.20
C GLN A 471 -20.51 -17.75 -0.18
N ASN A 472 -21.57 -17.03 -0.50
CA ASN A 472 -22.20 -17.00 -1.81
C ASN A 472 -22.76 -15.58 -1.96
N PHE A 473 -22.43 -14.93 -3.08
CA PHE A 473 -22.73 -13.51 -3.26
C PHE A 473 -24.23 -13.22 -3.43
N GLU A 474 -25.03 -14.19 -3.88
CA GLU A 474 -26.50 -14.08 -3.97
C GLU A 474 -27.12 -14.05 -2.57
N ARG A 475 -26.75 -15.01 -1.71
CA ARG A 475 -27.17 -15.10 -0.30
C ARG A 475 -26.74 -13.89 0.50
N PHE A 476 -25.50 -13.43 0.30
CA PHE A 476 -25.01 -12.18 0.87
C PHE A 476 -25.93 -11.01 0.48
N ASN A 477 -26.28 -10.90 -0.80
CA ASN A 477 -27.13 -9.82 -1.30
C ASN A 477 -28.60 -9.92 -0.90
N ALA A 478 -29.12 -11.13 -0.65
CA ALA A 478 -30.45 -11.33 -0.05
C ALA A 478 -30.46 -10.89 1.43
N ASN A 479 -29.47 -11.31 2.22
CA ASN A 479 -29.39 -10.93 3.63
C ASN A 479 -29.07 -9.44 3.81
N PHE A 480 -28.17 -8.86 2.99
CA PHE A 480 -27.90 -7.43 2.97
C PHE A 480 -29.13 -6.60 2.59
N TRP A 481 -29.97 -7.10 1.67
CA TRP A 481 -31.21 -6.42 1.30
C TRP A 481 -32.18 -6.30 2.46
N VAL A 482 -32.44 -7.43 3.13
CA VAL A 482 -33.36 -7.48 4.26
C VAL A 482 -32.81 -6.69 5.45
N LEU A 483 -31.50 -6.76 5.70
CA LEU A 483 -30.82 -5.89 6.66
C LEU A 483 -31.05 -4.41 6.34
N GLN A 484 -30.87 -4.00 5.09
CA GLN A 484 -30.99 -2.60 4.68
C GLN A 484 -32.42 -2.07 4.87
N LEU A 485 -33.44 -2.85 4.46
CA LEU A 485 -34.85 -2.52 4.71
C LEU A 485 -35.16 -2.48 6.22
N SER A 486 -34.68 -3.46 7.00
CA SER A 486 -34.84 -3.51 8.47
C SER A 486 -34.25 -2.28 9.14
N LEU A 487 -33.06 -1.82 8.70
CA LEU A 487 -32.40 -0.64 9.25
C LEU A 487 -33.18 0.65 8.94
N PHE A 488 -33.76 0.80 7.75
CA PHE A 488 -34.62 1.95 7.45
C PHE A 488 -35.92 1.92 8.29
N HIS A 489 -36.52 0.75 8.50
CA HIS A 489 -37.67 0.58 9.39
C HIS A 489 -37.31 0.98 10.84
N LEU A 490 -36.20 0.47 11.37
CA LEU A 490 -35.67 0.80 12.71
C LEU A 490 -35.38 2.30 12.91
N LEU A 491 -34.98 3.00 11.85
CA LEU A 491 -34.78 4.46 11.84
C LEU A 491 -36.09 5.25 11.73
N GLY A 492 -37.25 4.59 11.66
CA GLY A 492 -38.58 5.20 11.58
C GLY A 492 -39.02 5.61 10.18
N HIS A 493 -38.34 5.15 9.12
CA HIS A 493 -38.75 5.46 7.75
C HIS A 493 -39.93 4.57 7.33
N GLN A 494 -41.12 5.18 7.17
CA GLN A 494 -42.28 4.54 6.55
C GLN A 494 -42.17 4.49 5.02
N GLN A 495 -41.47 5.47 4.42
CA GLN A 495 -41.20 5.58 2.99
C GLN A 495 -39.79 6.09 2.73
N ILE A 496 -39.23 5.73 1.58
CA ILE A 496 -37.94 6.22 1.08
C ILE A 496 -37.96 6.38 -0.45
N ASP A 497 -37.19 7.32 -1.00
CA ASP A 497 -36.97 7.42 -2.44
C ASP A 497 -36.09 6.25 -2.92
N LEU A 498 -36.47 5.58 -4.02
CA LEU A 498 -35.80 4.36 -4.50
C LEU A 498 -34.28 4.56 -4.75
N LYS A 499 -33.87 5.76 -5.18
CA LYS A 499 -32.45 6.11 -5.41
C LYS A 499 -31.66 6.26 -4.11
N GLU A 500 -32.32 6.60 -2.99
CA GLU A 500 -31.69 6.64 -1.66
C GLU A 500 -31.70 5.25 -1.00
N LEU A 501 -32.71 4.41 -1.28
CA LEU A 501 -32.69 2.98 -0.93
C LEU A 501 -31.56 2.23 -1.66
N LEU A 502 -31.26 2.57 -2.91
CA LEU A 502 -30.17 1.98 -3.70
C LEU A 502 -28.92 2.88 -3.76
N LYS A 503 -28.74 3.75 -2.76
CA LYS A 503 -27.62 4.71 -2.70
C LYS A 503 -26.27 4.01 -2.85
N GLY A 504 -25.40 4.61 -3.67
CA GLY A 504 -24.08 4.05 -3.99
C GLY A 504 -24.05 3.19 -5.26
N ALA A 505 -25.21 2.73 -5.77
CA ALA A 505 -25.29 2.15 -7.10
C ALA A 505 -25.17 3.23 -8.20
N LYS A 506 -24.69 2.82 -9.38
CA LYS A 506 -24.85 3.60 -10.62
C LYS A 506 -26.26 3.37 -11.17
N PHE A 507 -26.89 4.41 -11.71
CA PHE A 507 -28.24 4.36 -12.29
C PHE A 507 -28.21 4.66 -13.79
N SER A 508 -29.17 4.11 -14.54
CA SER A 508 -29.36 4.47 -15.95
C SER A 508 -30.10 5.82 -16.13
N CYS A 509 -30.13 6.34 -17.36
CA CYS A 509 -30.75 7.64 -17.66
C CYS A 509 -32.28 7.66 -17.45
N ARG A 510 -32.91 6.47 -17.47
CA ARG A 510 -34.35 6.27 -17.23
C ARG A 510 -34.53 5.28 -16.08
N PHE A 511 -34.01 5.67 -14.92
CA PHE A 511 -34.20 4.94 -13.68
C PHE A 511 -35.46 5.47 -12.94
N PRO A 512 -36.38 4.60 -12.47
CA PRO A 512 -37.61 5.02 -11.83
C PRO A 512 -37.41 6.00 -10.67
N ASP A 513 -38.30 6.99 -10.57
CA ASP A 513 -38.29 8.03 -9.54
C ASP A 513 -39.51 7.87 -8.63
N VAL A 514 -39.51 6.77 -7.87
CA VAL A 514 -40.64 6.31 -7.05
C VAL A 514 -40.29 6.27 -5.57
N LYS A 515 -41.30 6.49 -4.72
CA LYS A 515 -41.21 6.26 -3.28
C LYS A 515 -41.70 4.87 -2.93
N VAL A 516 -40.86 4.17 -2.17
CA VAL A 516 -41.03 2.80 -1.73
C VAL A 516 -41.46 2.80 -0.27
N PHE A 517 -42.49 2.04 0.08
CA PHE A 517 -42.87 1.80 1.48
C PHE A 517 -41.97 0.72 2.07
N ILE A 518 -41.53 0.92 3.32
CA ILE A 518 -40.70 -0.07 4.02
C ILE A 518 -41.62 -1.06 4.77
N PRO A 519 -41.54 -2.38 4.50
CA PRO A 519 -42.31 -3.39 5.22
C PRO A 519 -41.76 -3.62 6.64
N GLU A 520 -42.63 -4.06 7.56
CA GLU A 520 -42.29 -4.23 8.99
C GLU A 520 -41.79 -5.64 9.30
N ASN A 521 -42.49 -6.65 8.79
CA ASN A 521 -42.08 -8.05 8.86
C ASN A 521 -41.37 -8.39 7.56
N LEU A 522 -40.08 -8.73 7.65
CA LEU A 522 -39.28 -9.13 6.51
C LEU A 522 -38.85 -10.59 6.68
N GLU A 523 -38.92 -11.37 5.59
CA GLU A 523 -38.54 -12.78 5.57
C GLU A 523 -37.72 -13.10 4.31
N ILE A 524 -36.91 -14.16 4.37
CA ILE A 524 -36.16 -14.68 3.22
C ILE A 524 -36.64 -16.10 2.95
N CYS A 525 -37.16 -16.33 1.74
CA CYS A 525 -37.58 -17.64 1.26
C CYS A 525 -36.63 -18.17 0.19
N LYS A 526 -36.53 -19.49 0.05
CA LYS A 526 -35.92 -20.10 -1.13
C LYS A 526 -36.99 -20.75 -2.00
N LEU A 527 -37.03 -20.38 -3.27
CA LEU A 527 -37.90 -21.01 -4.25
C LEU A 527 -37.38 -22.38 -4.69
N GLN A 528 -38.29 -23.35 -4.86
CA GLN A 528 -38.00 -24.66 -5.45
C GLN A 528 -38.04 -24.61 -6.98
N HIS A 529 -38.90 -23.77 -7.55
CA HIS A 529 -39.03 -23.56 -9.00
C HIS A 529 -38.55 -22.17 -9.44
N GLN A 530 -38.28 -22.02 -10.74
CA GLN A 530 -37.77 -20.76 -11.29
C GLN A 530 -38.89 -19.73 -11.43
N TYR A 531 -38.66 -18.51 -10.95
CA TYR A 531 -39.61 -17.40 -11.09
C TYR A 531 -39.01 -16.17 -11.80
N PRO A 532 -39.74 -15.52 -12.73
CA PRO A 532 -40.93 -16.02 -13.42
C PRO A 532 -40.54 -17.26 -14.25
N GLY A 533 -41.51 -18.14 -14.49
CA GLY A 533 -41.28 -19.36 -15.26
C GLY A 533 -40.77 -19.05 -16.67
N ALA A 534 -39.84 -19.88 -17.17
CA ALA A 534 -39.52 -19.88 -18.59
C ALA A 534 -40.76 -20.37 -19.35
N GLY A 535 -41.43 -19.47 -20.08
CA GLY A 535 -42.77 -19.72 -20.60
C GLY A 535 -42.83 -20.84 -21.64
N GLU A 536 -43.30 -21.99 -21.21
CA GLU A 536 -44.14 -22.91 -21.97
C GLU A 536 -45.37 -23.22 -21.10
N ASP A 537 -46.52 -23.37 -21.74
CA ASP A 537 -47.83 -23.43 -21.07
C ASP A 537 -47.96 -24.64 -20.13
N ASN A 538 -48.66 -24.47 -19.01
CA ASN A 538 -49.55 -25.49 -18.45
C ASN A 538 -50.60 -24.82 -17.56
N GLU A 539 -51.76 -25.45 -17.48
CA GLU A 539 -53.02 -24.87 -17.01
C GLU A 539 -53.03 -24.64 -15.48
N MET A 540 -53.83 -23.67 -15.05
CA MET A 540 -54.32 -23.62 -13.68
C MET A 540 -55.38 -24.71 -13.54
N ASP A 541 -55.01 -25.85 -12.96
CA ASP A 541 -55.99 -26.76 -12.37
C ASP A 541 -56.19 -26.32 -10.91
N ASP A 542 -57.40 -25.83 -10.63
CA ASP A 542 -58.00 -25.81 -9.29
C ASP A 542 -58.35 -27.27 -8.85
N ASP A 543 -58.96 -27.42 -7.66
CA ASP A 543 -59.44 -28.68 -7.05
C ASP A 543 -58.32 -29.56 -6.41
N ASP A 544 -58.49 -30.19 -5.24
CA ASP A 544 -59.49 -30.06 -4.16
C ASP A 544 -58.92 -30.63 -2.85
N ASP A 545 -59.59 -30.42 -1.71
CA ASP A 545 -59.29 -31.11 -0.44
C ASP A 545 -59.53 -32.64 -0.53
N THR A 546 -58.65 -33.50 0.03
CA THR A 546 -59.07 -34.73 0.76
C THR A 546 -57.96 -35.43 1.55
N ASP A 547 -58.28 -35.82 2.79
CA ASP A 547 -57.60 -36.90 3.54
C ASP A 547 -57.93 -38.28 2.94
N ASP A 548 -57.01 -39.26 2.99
CA ASP A 548 -57.15 -40.49 3.80
C ASP A 548 -56.05 -41.55 3.53
N ASN A 549 -55.33 -41.90 4.61
CA ASN A 549 -55.12 -43.25 5.18
C ASN A 549 -54.98 -44.54 4.32
N ASN A 550 -54.01 -45.38 4.76
CA ASN A 550 -54.01 -46.87 4.79
C ASN A 550 -53.86 -47.64 3.44
N ASP A 551 -53.38 -48.89 3.38
CA ASP A 551 -52.54 -49.74 4.28
C ASP A 551 -52.05 -50.98 3.46
N ASP A 552 -51.33 -51.89 4.11
CA ASP A 552 -51.28 -53.35 3.84
C ASP A 552 -50.56 -53.88 2.57
N ASP A 553 -49.38 -54.47 2.80
CA ASP A 553 -49.20 -55.94 2.97
C ASP A 553 -48.08 -56.65 2.17
N ASN A 554 -47.12 -57.19 2.93
CA ASN A 554 -46.71 -58.61 3.06
C ASN A 554 -46.40 -59.48 1.81
N ASP A 555 -45.49 -60.46 1.83
CA ASP A 555 -44.34 -60.83 2.70
C ASP A 555 -43.58 -62.01 2.00
N TYR A 556 -42.46 -62.46 2.58
CA TYR A 556 -41.74 -63.75 2.43
C TYR A 556 -40.47 -63.82 1.54
N ASN A 557 -39.32 -63.83 2.25
CA ASN A 557 -38.31 -64.92 2.31
C ASN A 557 -37.54 -65.36 1.04
N ASP A 558 -36.26 -65.78 1.03
CA ASP A 558 -35.12 -65.90 1.99
C ASP A 558 -33.81 -65.89 1.11
N ASP A 559 -32.55 -65.72 1.55
CA ASP A 559 -31.90 -65.64 2.87
C ASP A 559 -30.55 -64.83 2.75
N ASP A 560 -29.74 -64.77 3.82
CA ASP A 560 -28.27 -64.53 3.87
C ASP A 560 -27.65 -63.32 3.11
N ASP A 561 -27.47 -62.19 3.80
CA ASP A 561 -26.15 -61.83 4.34
C ASP A 561 -26.23 -60.63 5.33
N ASN A 562 -25.46 -60.69 6.43
CA ASN A 562 -25.46 -59.63 7.44
C ASN A 562 -24.54 -58.46 7.06
N ASP A 563 -25.11 -57.34 6.59
CA ASP A 563 -24.58 -56.00 6.90
C ASP A 563 -25.72 -54.96 6.93
N ASN A 564 -25.96 -54.38 8.12
CA ASN A 564 -27.04 -53.42 8.37
C ASN A 564 -26.70 -52.02 7.83
N ASP A 565 -26.76 -51.84 6.51
CA ASP A 565 -26.91 -50.52 5.87
C ASP A 565 -28.41 -50.20 5.70
N LYS A 566 -29.16 -50.22 6.81
CA LYS A 566 -30.54 -49.73 6.82
C LYS A 566 -30.52 -48.22 6.76
N MET A 567 -31.29 -47.65 5.82
CA MET A 567 -31.32 -46.21 5.56
C MET A 567 -31.73 -45.42 6.81
N ASP A 568 -30.78 -44.74 7.44
CA ASP A 568 -31.11 -43.60 8.28
C ASP A 568 -31.63 -42.48 7.38
N VAL A 569 -32.95 -42.29 7.47
CA VAL A 569 -33.70 -41.15 6.96
C VAL A 569 -33.03 -39.83 7.36
N ASP A 570 -33.18 -38.84 6.49
CA ASP A 570 -32.59 -37.50 6.56
C ASP A 570 -32.54 -36.90 7.99
N ASN A 571 -31.41 -37.10 8.67
CA ASN A 571 -31.05 -36.40 9.90
C ASN A 571 -29.74 -35.64 9.70
N THR A 572 -29.75 -34.76 8.69
CA THR A 572 -28.76 -33.68 8.55
C THR A 572 -29.09 -32.53 9.51
N GLU A 573 -29.38 -32.83 10.79
CA GLU A 573 -29.52 -31.84 11.86
C GLU A 573 -28.16 -31.19 12.16
N GLY A 574 -27.86 -30.16 11.38
CA GLY A 574 -26.62 -29.40 11.45
C GLY A 574 -26.86 -27.90 11.60
N MET A 575 -27.86 -27.50 12.41
CA MET A 575 -28.40 -26.13 12.52
C MET A 575 -28.70 -25.50 11.16
N SER A 576 -29.93 -25.76 10.70
CA SER A 576 -30.56 -25.06 9.61
C SER A 576 -30.87 -23.61 10.02
N TYR A 577 -30.47 -22.64 9.19
CA TYR A 577 -31.30 -21.44 9.07
C TYR A 577 -32.47 -21.85 8.18
N ASN A 578 -33.65 -21.97 8.77
CA ASN A 578 -34.88 -22.30 8.06
C ASN A 578 -35.28 -21.12 7.17
N TYR A 579 -34.67 -21.02 5.99
CA TYR A 579 -35.34 -20.39 4.86
C TYR A 579 -36.60 -21.22 4.61
N GLU A 580 -37.77 -20.59 4.69
CA GLU A 580 -38.98 -21.26 4.27
C GLU A 580 -38.84 -21.59 2.77
N LYS A 581 -39.07 -22.87 2.45
CA LYS A 581 -39.10 -23.32 1.06
C LYS A 581 -40.49 -23.04 0.54
N MET A 582 -40.55 -22.33 -0.58
CA MET A 582 -41.78 -22.11 -1.32
C MET A 582 -41.61 -22.70 -2.71
N ASP A 583 -42.68 -23.25 -3.28
CA ASP A 583 -42.64 -23.73 -4.65
C ASP A 583 -42.67 -22.55 -5.62
N TYR A 584 -43.57 -21.60 -5.37
CA TYR A 584 -43.73 -20.33 -6.08
C TYR A 584 -44.08 -19.19 -5.09
N PRO A 585 -43.87 -17.91 -5.46
CA PRO A 585 -44.44 -16.78 -4.73
C PRO A 585 -45.98 -16.85 -4.69
N TYR A 586 -46.61 -16.22 -3.71
CA TYR A 586 -48.07 -16.16 -3.64
C TYR A 586 -48.66 -15.50 -4.89
N SER A 587 -49.75 -16.06 -5.42
CA SER A 587 -50.52 -15.47 -6.53
C SER A 587 -51.11 -14.11 -6.19
N ASP A 588 -51.49 -13.91 -4.92
CA ASP A 588 -51.78 -12.59 -4.34
C ASP A 588 -50.46 -11.87 -4.03
N PHE A 589 -50.06 -10.98 -4.95
CA PHE A 589 -48.85 -10.18 -4.85
C PHE A 589 -48.77 -9.31 -3.58
N SER A 590 -49.89 -8.99 -2.93
CA SER A 590 -49.85 -8.22 -1.68
C SER A 590 -49.20 -8.99 -0.52
N LYS A 591 -49.28 -10.33 -0.55
CA LYS A 591 -48.63 -11.22 0.43
C LYS A 591 -47.11 -11.31 0.23
N ASN A 592 -46.62 -11.08 -0.99
CA ASN A 592 -45.20 -11.15 -1.33
C ASN A 592 -44.39 -9.91 -0.87
N ILE A 593 -45.03 -8.84 -0.38
CA ILE A 593 -44.37 -7.56 -0.03
C ILE A 593 -43.35 -7.71 1.12
N SER A 594 -43.57 -8.70 1.99
CA SER A 594 -42.71 -9.03 3.13
C SER A 594 -41.51 -9.90 2.76
N TYR A 595 -41.47 -10.45 1.54
CA TYR A 595 -40.57 -11.55 1.19
C TYR A 595 -39.44 -11.12 0.25
N THR A 596 -38.24 -11.60 0.58
CA THR A 596 -37.09 -11.63 -0.34
C THR A 596 -36.83 -13.06 -0.77
N PHE A 597 -36.92 -13.31 -2.08
CA PHE A 597 -36.83 -14.65 -2.65
C PHE A 597 -35.41 -14.91 -3.18
N LEU A 598 -34.77 -15.96 -2.68
CA LEU A 598 -33.66 -16.64 -3.35
C LEU A 598 -34.26 -17.57 -4.41
N ASN A 599 -33.94 -17.33 -5.68
CA ASN A 599 -34.57 -18.03 -6.78
C ASN A 599 -34.01 -19.46 -6.95
N ALA A 600 -34.67 -20.27 -7.80
CA ALA A 600 -34.13 -21.56 -8.21
C ALA A 600 -33.03 -21.39 -9.28
N ASP A 601 -32.04 -22.29 -9.25
CA ASP A 601 -30.88 -22.27 -10.15
C ASP A 601 -31.32 -22.22 -11.62
N GLY A 602 -30.78 -21.26 -12.39
CA GLY A 602 -31.07 -21.07 -13.82
C GLY A 602 -32.16 -20.04 -14.17
N ALA A 603 -32.87 -19.50 -13.17
CA ALA A 603 -33.91 -18.49 -13.34
C ALA A 603 -33.44 -17.19 -14.02
N VAL A 604 -34.37 -16.26 -14.26
CA VAL A 604 -34.08 -14.98 -14.93
C VAL A 604 -33.33 -13.99 -14.02
N CYS A 605 -33.53 -14.08 -12.72
CA CYS A 605 -32.87 -13.28 -11.69
C CYS A 605 -32.52 -14.18 -10.49
N ASP A 606 -31.36 -13.99 -9.86
CA ASP A 606 -30.90 -14.86 -8.78
C ASP A 606 -31.57 -14.56 -7.42
N VAL A 607 -31.91 -13.28 -7.18
CA VAL A 607 -32.63 -12.82 -5.98
C VAL A 607 -33.65 -11.77 -6.39
N PHE A 608 -34.86 -11.77 -5.82
CA PHE A 608 -35.79 -10.66 -6.00
C PHE A 608 -36.61 -10.34 -4.74
N GLY A 609 -37.21 -9.15 -4.72
CA GLY A 609 -38.17 -8.76 -3.69
C GLY A 609 -39.23 -7.84 -4.29
N ILE A 610 -40.45 -7.91 -3.77
CA ILE A 610 -41.59 -7.10 -4.22
C ILE A 610 -41.87 -6.08 -3.13
N LEU A 611 -42.02 -4.81 -3.50
CA LEU A 611 -42.27 -3.73 -2.54
C LEU A 611 -43.44 -2.86 -3.01
N LYS A 612 -44.15 -2.26 -2.06
CA LYS A 612 -45.23 -1.31 -2.36
C LYS A 612 -44.63 0.06 -2.72
N ILE A 613 -45.20 0.71 -3.73
CA ILE A 613 -44.89 2.10 -4.10
C ILE A 613 -46.13 2.99 -3.98
N THR A 614 -45.98 4.30 -4.13
CA THR A 614 -47.10 5.28 -3.99
C THR A 614 -48.28 4.95 -4.89
N TYR A 615 -48.02 4.43 -6.10
CA TYR A 615 -49.02 4.05 -7.09
C TYR A 615 -48.73 2.63 -7.60
N GLY A 616 -49.00 1.63 -6.76
CA GLY A 616 -48.88 0.21 -7.11
C GLY A 616 -47.72 -0.52 -6.43
N SER A 617 -47.02 -1.34 -7.19
CA SER A 617 -46.03 -2.33 -6.77
C SER A 617 -44.74 -2.26 -7.61
N LEU A 618 -43.62 -2.60 -6.99
CA LEU A 618 -42.27 -2.56 -7.57
C LEU A 618 -41.57 -3.91 -7.37
N CYS A 619 -41.13 -4.56 -8.45
CA CYS A 619 -40.21 -5.69 -8.36
C CYS A 619 -38.75 -5.21 -8.43
N ILE A 620 -37.92 -5.56 -7.45
CA ILE A 620 -36.47 -5.37 -7.52
C ILE A 620 -35.81 -6.71 -7.77
N ALA A 621 -35.49 -6.98 -9.04
CA ALA A 621 -34.78 -8.16 -9.47
C ALA A 621 -33.27 -7.92 -9.44
N LYS A 622 -32.55 -8.80 -8.76
CA LYS A 622 -31.10 -8.74 -8.59
C LYS A 622 -30.47 -9.85 -9.43
N GLN A 623 -29.55 -9.47 -10.31
CA GLN A 623 -28.79 -10.42 -11.13
C GLN A 623 -27.32 -10.34 -10.77
N VAL A 624 -26.76 -11.46 -10.36
CA VAL A 624 -25.41 -11.62 -9.83
C VAL A 624 -24.53 -12.26 -10.89
N LYS A 625 -23.43 -11.59 -11.28
CA LYS A 625 -22.42 -12.17 -12.17
C LYS A 625 -21.02 -11.99 -11.60
N LEU A 626 -20.30 -13.10 -11.45
CA LEU A 626 -18.95 -13.16 -10.89
C LEU A 626 -17.92 -13.60 -11.93
N THR A 627 -16.82 -12.87 -12.04
CA THR A 627 -15.66 -13.25 -12.85
C THR A 627 -15.01 -14.47 -12.18
N SER A 628 -15.02 -15.62 -12.86
CA SER A 628 -14.31 -16.82 -12.39
C SER A 628 -12.95 -16.89 -13.05
N VAL A 629 -11.87 -16.78 -12.26
CA VAL A 629 -10.49 -16.76 -12.77
C VAL A 629 -9.92 -18.19 -12.94
N ASP A 630 -10.52 -19.16 -12.25
CA ASP A 630 -10.06 -20.56 -12.19
C ASP A 630 -10.85 -21.53 -13.08
N ALA A 631 -11.94 -21.09 -13.73
CA ALA A 631 -12.72 -21.95 -14.62
C ALA A 631 -11.98 -22.19 -15.94
N ASN A 632 -12.08 -23.41 -16.49
CA ASN A 632 -11.55 -23.76 -17.83
C ASN A 632 -12.03 -22.80 -18.93
N GLU A 633 -13.20 -22.20 -18.76
CA GLU A 633 -13.69 -21.05 -19.52
C GLU A 633 -14.04 -19.93 -18.53
N PRO A 634 -13.19 -18.90 -18.35
CA PRO A 634 -13.44 -17.83 -17.39
C PRO A 634 -14.61 -16.95 -17.86
N MET A 635 -15.62 -16.74 -17.01
CA MET A 635 -16.76 -15.88 -17.36
C MET A 635 -16.31 -14.40 -17.41
N ILE A 636 -16.13 -13.89 -18.63
CA ILE A 636 -15.79 -12.48 -18.88
C ILE A 636 -17.05 -11.62 -18.79
N ILE A 637 -17.10 -10.75 -17.79
CA ILE A 637 -18.19 -9.80 -17.60
C ILE A 637 -17.92 -8.56 -18.45
N ASN A 638 -18.72 -8.41 -19.50
CA ASN A 638 -18.61 -7.34 -20.48
C ASN A 638 -20.00 -6.77 -20.83
N GLN A 639 -20.03 -5.69 -21.62
CA GLN A 639 -21.27 -5.04 -22.03
C GLN A 639 -22.26 -5.97 -22.73
N ALA A 640 -21.78 -6.94 -23.52
CA ALA A 640 -22.66 -7.87 -24.24
C ALA A 640 -23.37 -8.84 -23.28
N LEU A 641 -22.67 -9.33 -22.25
CA LEU A 641 -23.28 -10.13 -21.18
C LEU A 641 -24.32 -9.30 -20.40
N PHE A 642 -23.97 -8.08 -19.98
CA PHE A 642 -24.92 -7.20 -19.29
C PHE A 642 -26.17 -6.93 -20.13
N ASN A 643 -26.02 -6.58 -21.41
CA ASN A 643 -27.14 -6.36 -22.31
C ASN A 643 -28.01 -7.62 -22.47
N LYS A 644 -27.41 -8.81 -22.58
CA LYS A 644 -28.13 -10.08 -22.68
C LYS A 644 -28.98 -10.35 -21.43
N GLU A 645 -28.42 -10.15 -20.25
CA GLU A 645 -29.13 -10.34 -18.97
C GLU A 645 -30.22 -9.26 -18.78
N HIS A 646 -29.96 -8.01 -19.17
CA HIS A 646 -30.97 -6.95 -19.19
C HIS A 646 -32.16 -7.29 -20.10
N THR A 647 -31.92 -7.80 -21.32
CA THR A 647 -32.99 -8.29 -22.20
C THR A 647 -33.76 -9.46 -21.57
N LYS A 648 -33.06 -10.46 -21.01
CA LYS A 648 -33.69 -11.63 -20.35
C LYS A 648 -34.66 -11.20 -19.24
N VAL A 649 -34.24 -10.28 -18.38
CA VAL A 649 -35.08 -9.75 -17.29
C VAL A 649 -36.20 -8.86 -17.85
N THR A 650 -35.92 -7.99 -18.82
CA THR A 650 -36.93 -7.13 -19.46
C THR A 650 -38.05 -7.93 -20.12
N GLU A 651 -37.75 -9.07 -20.73
CA GLU A 651 -38.75 -9.95 -21.34
C GLU A 651 -39.56 -10.69 -20.27
N ALA A 652 -38.90 -11.23 -19.24
CA ALA A 652 -39.58 -11.93 -18.15
C ALA A 652 -40.53 -11.02 -17.35
N MET A 653 -40.13 -9.76 -17.10
CA MET A 653 -40.95 -8.80 -16.34
C MET A 653 -42.24 -8.37 -17.04
N LYS A 654 -42.40 -8.63 -18.35
CA LYS A 654 -43.69 -8.44 -19.05
C LYS A 654 -44.79 -9.38 -18.55
N ASN A 655 -44.40 -10.52 -17.99
CA ASN A 655 -45.30 -11.57 -17.51
C ASN A 655 -45.47 -11.55 -15.98
N VAL A 656 -44.90 -10.54 -15.30
CA VAL A 656 -45.02 -10.34 -13.86
C VAL A 656 -46.06 -9.26 -13.61
N LEU A 657 -47.03 -9.53 -12.72
CA LEU A 657 -48.07 -8.57 -12.34
C LEU A 657 -47.54 -7.54 -11.33
N VAL A 658 -46.64 -6.67 -11.79
CA VAL A 658 -46.15 -5.49 -11.07
C VAL A 658 -46.22 -4.23 -11.91
N ASP A 659 -46.44 -3.09 -11.26
CA ASP A 659 -46.60 -1.79 -11.93
C ASP A 659 -45.26 -1.19 -12.39
N GLU A 660 -44.18 -1.50 -11.69
CA GLU A 660 -42.81 -1.05 -11.99
C GLU A 660 -41.81 -2.19 -11.68
N TRP A 661 -40.65 -2.18 -12.35
CA TRP A 661 -39.56 -3.11 -12.03
C TRP A 661 -38.19 -2.47 -12.15
N VAL A 662 -37.19 -3.01 -11.46
CA VAL A 662 -35.78 -2.61 -11.57
C VAL A 662 -34.87 -3.83 -11.60
N LEU A 663 -33.92 -3.83 -12.54
CA LEU A 663 -32.75 -4.71 -12.53
C LEU A 663 -31.60 -4.07 -11.75
N LEU A 664 -31.24 -4.66 -10.61
CA LEU A 664 -30.01 -4.38 -9.88
C LEU A 664 -28.94 -5.40 -10.28
N PHE A 665 -28.00 -4.99 -11.12
CA PHE A 665 -26.90 -5.85 -11.58
C PHE A 665 -25.71 -5.77 -10.61
N LEU A 666 -25.26 -6.92 -10.12
CA LEU A 666 -24.30 -7.05 -9.03
C LEU A 666 -23.09 -7.85 -9.51
N THR A 667 -21.88 -7.27 -9.42
CA THR A 667 -20.70 -7.91 -10.01
C THR A 667 -19.37 -7.58 -9.32
N ASN A 668 -18.42 -8.52 -9.35
CA ASN A 668 -17.04 -8.31 -8.89
C ASN A 668 -16.12 -7.67 -9.96
N ALA A 669 -16.64 -7.38 -11.16
CA ALA A 669 -15.89 -6.73 -12.23
C ALA A 669 -15.62 -5.23 -11.93
N ASP A 670 -14.59 -4.67 -12.55
CA ASP A 670 -14.32 -3.22 -12.56
C ASP A 670 -15.26 -2.49 -13.54
N THR A 671 -15.83 -1.35 -13.15
CA THR A 671 -16.74 -0.56 -13.99
C THR A 671 -16.18 -0.06 -15.31
N GLN A 672 -14.86 -0.04 -15.53
CA GLN A 672 -14.32 0.46 -16.80
C GLN A 672 -14.84 -0.32 -18.04
N SER A 673 -15.38 -1.53 -17.85
CA SER A 673 -15.95 -2.36 -18.92
C SER A 673 -17.48 -2.28 -19.10
N LEU A 674 -18.23 -1.55 -18.26
CA LEU A 674 -19.69 -1.57 -18.23
C LEU A 674 -20.34 -0.17 -18.24
N SER A 675 -21.24 0.08 -19.18
CA SER A 675 -22.07 1.27 -19.31
C SER A 675 -23.55 0.91 -19.32
N ILE A 676 -24.28 1.33 -18.29
CA ILE A 676 -25.72 1.05 -18.15
C ILE A 676 -26.62 2.21 -18.58
N LYS A 677 -26.06 3.33 -19.06
CA LYS A 677 -26.79 4.61 -19.26
C LYS A 677 -28.05 4.46 -20.13
N MET A 678 -27.99 3.61 -21.16
CA MET A 678 -29.06 3.44 -22.14
C MET A 678 -30.01 2.27 -21.83
N ASN A 679 -29.77 1.51 -20.77
CA ASN A 679 -30.59 0.38 -20.36
C ASN A 679 -31.59 0.87 -19.32
N GLU A 680 -32.85 1.03 -19.71
CA GLU A 680 -33.91 1.54 -18.82
C GLU A 680 -34.07 0.62 -17.59
N ASN A 681 -34.60 1.16 -16.49
CA ASN A 681 -34.92 0.38 -15.28
C ASN A 681 -33.71 -0.34 -14.65
N SER A 682 -32.48 0.17 -14.85
CA SER A 682 -31.24 -0.52 -14.47
C SER A 682 -30.40 0.24 -13.44
N ALA A 683 -29.91 -0.50 -12.45
CA ALA A 683 -28.87 -0.09 -11.52
C ALA A 683 -27.68 -1.06 -11.57
N LEU A 684 -26.47 -0.57 -11.30
CA LEU A 684 -25.22 -1.36 -11.30
C LEU A 684 -24.44 -1.12 -10.01
N VAL A 685 -24.01 -2.21 -9.39
CA VAL A 685 -23.00 -2.22 -8.32
C VAL A 685 -21.87 -3.15 -8.77
N SER A 686 -20.78 -2.57 -9.26
CA SER A 686 -19.53 -3.27 -9.51
C SER A 686 -18.60 -3.17 -8.30
N LYS A 687 -17.47 -3.88 -8.32
CA LYS A 687 -16.40 -3.79 -7.29
C LYS A 687 -16.05 -2.36 -6.88
N ASN A 688 -16.12 -1.37 -7.79
CA ASN A 688 -15.81 0.03 -7.48
C ASN A 688 -16.92 0.73 -6.69
N GLU A 689 -18.18 0.29 -6.83
CA GLU A 689 -19.32 0.79 -6.05
C GLU A 689 -19.50 0.04 -4.72
N PHE A 690 -18.78 -1.06 -4.45
CA PHE A 690 -18.97 -1.84 -3.23
C PHE A 690 -18.82 -1.00 -1.95
N LEU A 691 -17.87 -0.04 -1.93
CA LEU A 691 -17.71 0.87 -0.78
C LEU A 691 -18.89 1.82 -0.62
N ALA A 692 -19.42 2.34 -1.73
CA ALA A 692 -20.52 3.29 -1.72
C ALA A 692 -21.87 2.64 -1.40
N PHE A 693 -22.08 1.39 -1.85
CA PHE A 693 -23.35 0.66 -1.73
C PHE A 693 -23.44 -0.18 -0.45
N TYR A 694 -22.41 -0.98 -0.12
CA TYR A 694 -22.44 -1.82 1.09
C TYR A 694 -21.93 -1.10 2.34
N GLY A 695 -21.21 0.01 2.18
CA GLY A 695 -20.62 0.78 3.28
C GLY A 695 -19.45 0.06 3.98
N TYR A 696 -18.69 0.80 4.79
CA TYR A 696 -17.44 0.32 5.41
C TYR A 696 -17.57 -1.02 6.16
N THR A 697 -18.71 -1.28 6.80
CA THR A 697 -18.96 -2.52 7.56
C THR A 697 -19.04 -3.77 6.69
N TYR A 698 -19.65 -3.67 5.50
CA TYR A 698 -19.99 -4.83 4.67
C TYR A 698 -19.19 -4.91 3.36
N THR A 699 -18.48 -3.86 2.96
CA THR A 699 -17.66 -3.83 1.74
C THR A 699 -16.67 -4.99 1.65
N ASN A 700 -15.89 -5.23 2.71
CA ASN A 700 -14.90 -6.32 2.71
C ASN A 700 -15.57 -7.69 2.65
N ARG A 701 -16.76 -7.84 3.27
CA ARG A 701 -17.54 -9.08 3.23
C ARG A 701 -18.20 -9.29 1.86
N ALA A 702 -18.62 -8.21 1.18
CA ALA A 702 -19.09 -8.25 -0.20
C ALA A 702 -17.97 -8.67 -1.16
N GLN A 703 -16.76 -8.12 -0.98
CA GLN A 703 -15.58 -8.53 -1.75
C GLN A 703 -15.32 -10.03 -1.54
N PHE A 704 -15.17 -10.49 -0.30
CA PHE A 704 -14.96 -11.89 0.07
C PHE A 704 -16.03 -12.84 -0.52
N ALA A 705 -17.31 -12.50 -0.37
CA ALA A 705 -18.43 -13.26 -0.93
C ALA A 705 -18.41 -13.34 -2.46
N SER A 706 -17.82 -12.34 -3.11
CA SER A 706 -17.73 -12.21 -4.57
C SER A 706 -16.43 -12.79 -5.17
N THR A 707 -15.44 -13.15 -4.36
CA THR A 707 -14.14 -13.68 -4.81
C THR A 707 -14.02 -15.21 -4.72
N ASN A 708 -14.99 -15.92 -4.13
CA ASN A 708 -15.02 -17.39 -4.02
C ASN A 708 -13.67 -17.99 -3.56
N GLU A 709 -13.26 -17.72 -2.32
CA GLU A 709 -12.04 -18.34 -1.79
C GLU A 709 -12.11 -19.87 -1.82
N LYS A 710 -11.06 -20.49 -2.38
CA LYS A 710 -10.83 -21.92 -2.26
C LYS A 710 -10.44 -22.24 -0.82
N ILE A 711 -11.09 -23.23 -0.25
CA ILE A 711 -10.88 -23.68 1.12
C ILE A 711 -9.55 -24.45 1.19
N TYR A 712 -8.57 -23.85 1.88
CA TYR A 712 -7.27 -24.46 2.16
C TYR A 712 -7.40 -25.58 3.21
N ILE A 713 -7.67 -26.81 2.76
CA ILE A 713 -8.02 -27.96 3.62
C ILE A 713 -6.97 -28.26 4.71
N ASN A 714 -5.73 -27.84 4.48
CA ASN A 714 -4.60 -28.05 5.37
C ASN A 714 -4.48 -27.02 6.51
N SER A 715 -5.04 -25.81 6.36
CA SER A 715 -4.96 -24.71 7.34
C SER A 715 -6.31 -24.28 7.92
N THR A 716 -7.39 -24.29 7.13
CA THR A 716 -8.78 -23.93 7.51
C THR A 716 -9.25 -24.61 8.80
N ASP A 717 -9.96 -23.95 9.71
CA ASP A 717 -10.42 -24.52 10.99
C ASP A 717 -11.42 -25.70 10.85
N GLU A 718 -11.73 -26.42 11.94
CA GLU A 718 -12.62 -27.61 11.91
C GLU A 718 -14.04 -27.28 11.44
N ASP A 719 -14.58 -26.13 11.83
CA ASP A 719 -15.95 -25.76 11.51
C ASP A 719 -16.06 -25.27 10.07
N SER A 720 -15.04 -24.57 9.57
CA SER A 720 -14.96 -24.18 8.16
C SER A 720 -14.86 -25.36 7.18
N LEU A 721 -14.42 -26.54 7.63
CA LEU A 721 -14.53 -27.77 6.81
C LEU A 721 -15.99 -28.22 6.57
N LYS A 722 -16.99 -27.67 7.28
CA LYS A 722 -18.44 -27.93 7.03
C LYS A 722 -18.84 -27.51 5.62
N PHE A 723 -18.24 -26.45 5.10
CA PHE A 723 -18.61 -25.83 3.81
C PHE A 723 -18.28 -26.71 2.59
N LEU A 724 -17.48 -27.76 2.80
CA LEU A 724 -17.21 -28.82 1.82
C LEU A 724 -18.28 -29.93 1.81
N GLY A 725 -19.34 -29.81 2.63
CA GLY A 725 -20.38 -30.85 2.77
C GLY A 725 -19.92 -32.05 3.61
N LEU A 726 -18.92 -31.85 4.47
CA LEU A 726 -18.32 -32.87 5.33
C LEU A 726 -19.00 -32.92 6.70
N ASN A 727 -19.23 -34.12 7.23
CA ASN A 727 -19.84 -34.33 8.53
C ASN A 727 -18.81 -34.16 9.66
N LYS A 728 -19.28 -34.02 10.90
CA LYS A 728 -18.44 -33.75 12.08
C LYS A 728 -17.31 -34.77 12.30
N LYS A 729 -17.53 -36.04 11.94
CA LYS A 729 -16.52 -37.13 12.03
C LYS A 729 -15.42 -36.96 10.96
N GLU A 730 -15.80 -36.61 9.74
CA GLU A 730 -14.90 -36.34 8.61
C GLU A 730 -14.04 -35.10 8.84
N ARG A 731 -14.64 -33.98 9.29
CA ARG A 731 -13.90 -32.73 9.61
C ARG A 731 -12.81 -32.97 10.66
N ARG A 732 -13.16 -33.61 11.79
CA ARG A 732 -12.22 -34.00 12.85
C ARG A 732 -11.08 -34.88 12.33
N ARG A 733 -11.40 -35.80 11.42
CA ARG A 733 -10.42 -36.70 10.82
C ARG A 733 -9.46 -35.97 9.91
N ILE A 734 -9.91 -34.98 9.13
CA ILE A 734 -9.04 -34.08 8.35
C ILE A 734 -8.13 -33.28 9.28
N CYS A 735 -8.67 -32.65 10.34
CA CYS A 735 -7.88 -31.91 11.32
C CYS A 735 -6.84 -32.80 12.05
N LYS A 736 -7.13 -34.09 12.24
CA LYS A 736 -6.19 -35.08 12.80
C LYS A 736 -5.14 -35.54 11.78
N GLU A 737 -5.52 -35.75 10.52
CA GLU A 737 -4.63 -36.25 9.48
C GLU A 737 -3.62 -35.20 9.00
N ARG A 738 -4.07 -33.96 8.79
CA ARG A 738 -3.17 -32.87 8.36
C ARG A 738 -2.10 -32.51 9.41
N LYS A 739 -2.40 -32.71 10.70
CA LYS A 739 -1.42 -32.60 11.80
C LYS A 739 -0.30 -33.64 11.74
N LYS A 740 -0.49 -34.76 11.04
CA LYS A 740 0.56 -35.77 10.78
C LYS A 740 1.33 -35.45 9.50
N ARG A 741 0.60 -35.16 8.43
CA ARG A 741 1.10 -34.82 7.10
C ARG A 741 -0.03 -34.18 6.32
N TYR A 742 0.24 -33.03 5.69
CA TYR A 742 -0.69 -32.35 4.78
C TYR A 742 -1.32 -33.30 3.77
N LEU A 743 -2.59 -33.03 3.43
CA LEU A 743 -3.31 -33.70 2.36
C LEU A 743 -2.88 -33.05 1.04
N ALA A 744 -2.33 -33.83 0.11
CA ALA A 744 -1.75 -33.29 -1.12
C ALA A 744 -2.74 -33.19 -2.30
N ASN A 745 -3.82 -33.97 -2.28
CA ASN A 745 -4.80 -34.04 -3.37
C ASN A 745 -6.11 -34.72 -2.91
N TYR A 746 -7.11 -34.75 -3.79
CA TYR A 746 -8.41 -35.39 -3.53
C TYR A 746 -8.29 -36.90 -3.23
N ASP A 747 -7.36 -37.64 -3.85
CA ASP A 747 -7.23 -39.08 -3.64
C ASP A 747 -6.68 -39.43 -2.24
N GLU A 748 -5.84 -38.54 -1.68
CA GLU A 748 -5.48 -38.58 -0.26
C GLU A 748 -6.68 -38.31 0.67
N ILE A 749 -7.62 -37.43 0.29
CA ILE A 749 -8.86 -37.25 1.06
C ILE A 749 -9.64 -38.57 1.06
N LYS A 750 -9.88 -39.18 -0.12
CA LYS A 750 -10.64 -40.44 -0.24
C LYS A 750 -10.05 -41.54 0.64
N THR A 751 -8.73 -41.77 0.50
CA THR A 751 -8.03 -42.87 1.17
C THR A 751 -7.82 -42.66 2.66
N ARG A 752 -7.43 -41.46 3.12
CA ARG A 752 -7.08 -41.20 4.53
C ARG A 752 -8.31 -40.86 5.41
N ILE A 753 -9.34 -40.25 4.82
CA ILE A 753 -10.54 -39.81 5.54
C ILE A 753 -11.66 -40.87 5.50
N GLN A 754 -11.61 -41.81 4.54
CA GLN A 754 -12.62 -42.87 4.32
C GLN A 754 -14.02 -42.27 4.07
N ILE A 755 -14.11 -41.42 3.03
CA ILE A 755 -15.37 -40.85 2.55
C ILE A 755 -15.98 -41.78 1.49
N SER A 756 -17.30 -41.98 1.52
CA SER A 756 -18.00 -42.82 0.54
C SER A 756 -17.93 -42.25 -0.88
N ASP A 757 -17.96 -43.11 -1.90
CA ASP A 757 -17.75 -42.72 -3.30
C ASP A 757 -18.76 -41.66 -3.80
N LYS A 758 -20.04 -41.79 -3.44
CA LYS A 758 -21.10 -40.82 -3.76
C LYS A 758 -20.79 -39.43 -3.19
N ARG A 759 -20.23 -39.35 -1.98
CA ARG A 759 -19.85 -38.07 -1.34
C ARG A 759 -18.51 -37.56 -1.85
N PHE A 760 -17.56 -38.43 -2.16
CA PHE A 760 -16.28 -38.05 -2.78
C PHE A 760 -16.47 -37.44 -4.18
N GLN A 761 -17.36 -38.01 -5.01
CA GLN A 761 -17.71 -37.40 -6.30
C GLN A 761 -18.36 -36.02 -6.14
N LYS A 762 -19.25 -35.84 -5.14
CA LYS A 762 -19.86 -34.54 -4.82
C LYS A 762 -18.82 -33.51 -4.34
N LEU A 763 -17.85 -33.95 -3.53
CA LEU A 763 -16.72 -33.14 -3.07
C LEU A 763 -15.85 -32.66 -4.24
N LYS A 764 -15.48 -33.57 -5.14
CA LYS A 764 -14.62 -33.30 -6.31
C LYS A 764 -15.30 -32.42 -7.37
N ARG A 765 -16.63 -32.48 -7.49
CA ARG A 765 -17.43 -31.60 -8.38
C ARG A 765 -17.62 -30.18 -7.84
N ASN A 766 -17.38 -29.94 -6.55
CA ASN A 766 -17.61 -28.62 -5.94
C ASN A 766 -16.44 -27.65 -6.20
N ASP A 767 -15.25 -28.16 -6.52
CA ASP A 767 -13.99 -27.44 -6.84
C ASP A 767 -13.55 -26.33 -5.87
N ARG A 768 -14.08 -26.34 -4.65
CA ARG A 768 -13.78 -25.39 -3.57
C ARG A 768 -12.56 -25.77 -2.72
N ILE A 769 -11.74 -26.76 -3.09
CA ILE A 769 -10.61 -27.22 -2.25
C ILE A 769 -9.27 -26.78 -2.85
N THR A 770 -8.41 -26.20 -2.02
CA THR A 770 -6.98 -26.05 -2.31
C THR A 770 -6.12 -26.78 -1.29
N PHE A 771 -5.01 -27.32 -1.80
CA PHE A 771 -4.01 -28.07 -1.06
C PHE A 771 -2.74 -27.21 -1.01
N ASN A 772 -2.55 -26.48 0.09
CA ASN A 772 -1.26 -25.88 0.46
C ASN A 772 -0.41 -26.91 1.23
#